data_AF-M4BG67-F1
#
_entry.id   AF-M4BG67-F1
#
_cell.length_a   1.000
_cell.length_b   1.000
_cell.length_c   1.000
_cell.angle_alpha   90.00
_cell.angle_beta   90.00
_cell.angle_gamma   90.00
#
_symmetry.space_group_name_H-M   'P 1'
#
loop_
_entity.id
_entity.type
_entity.pdbx_description
1 polymer ?
#
loop_
_entity_poly.entity_id
_entity_poly.type
_entity_poly.pdbx_seq_one_letter_code
_entity_poly.pdbx_strand_id
1 'polypeptide(L)'
;MSYLVSQTRDVVEYFQDAAPLLSGIQGGIWFEAKGVPLHWHMPFGLIRDLLCGPGAEDDTDLPWALTVHFLGFPVDVLLPCDNEQSVESHFMHSLKQATFLRMGSTKAVMSLPEAQQTQIWTSLLQSREKTLREVLQYLLPDLFPDTVSNTLPDPFQIVVHGISVPLDVSIVELYRNLLYADGFLYVVVLSTVFHPDSQSSSQNKSVTMELASYDVAAARLASNVEPLLAETRAHLLRKEPDRARLSFLRLPDLDSRCKVYLEATLRDFYAAGSFDVPVLLTFLEALPNWHWTLDGCAVLQSVSCALRAPSSNADGGGDALRALEARQRKFPQLPLAFFLLKLMSHLEGSARVRAESYWYAWVSPTLRAVACGQPVELKILSRTGRSEYCVGDVSKEELLYAPGDAGTFDNDRRHALCWVGDETEHEVAPWPAEKDRTKAQWRLIPSDVHADTFLVQSVRFEEYLYAADYAKFKKDGLGKTRSRVFTWRKTAESPGQAGKWQLVALSVEERDMFALYNPYQREFLYAPTADVMDSKRRHVLTRTAPDGGSETPAKEGGAMWCAWRIAPAQQSPMERGVEAFFAKQYPAAVEQLTLALDDLPDNTEHVKCFAYRMTANLRLRRFDLVAPDFQAIQALGGDKAAIFHGLAHLWEENANYLAVMASSSPELQIQAIEIATSPENPFFMRHQLSKGDDLFVRRDFQAAIVSYREAATCTSTIASSSFEDCSVEDSETTRQRVRAYVSCAKCFFVLDEIENAWQYLSIAQDITNVSVEGEAAILLWKGKCRRALKMYDEAFQLLERAFDRASVASAAAVSSRSSAAGVPMTATVLKRSILMELKVVGLLRQGVYDILLSVEENGDEAALIDDNSVREEQELAAGKDASKTLAQMVEVFHCPLSLELMDDPVTTPDGNTYERSMIEQHLEVNGCFDPLTRAPLVKSQLHTNRALKQLMETLLSDHRLGRLLASCST
;
A
#
# COMPACT_ATOMS: atom_id res chain seq x y z
N MET A 1 -18.10 -37.84 -12.29
CA MET A 1 -16.68 -37.55 -12.00
C MET A 1 -15.87 -37.12 -13.23
N SER A 2 -16.50 -36.85 -14.39
CA SER A 2 -15.78 -36.53 -15.63
C SER A 2 -15.96 -35.05 -16.00
N TYR A 3 -15.11 -34.56 -16.90
CA TYR A 3 -15.26 -33.23 -17.51
C TYR A 3 -16.23 -33.27 -18.69
N LEU A 4 -16.88 -32.15 -18.96
CA LEU A 4 -17.94 -32.03 -19.94
C LEU A 4 -17.50 -32.46 -21.35
N VAL A 5 -16.28 -32.10 -21.77
CA VAL A 5 -15.74 -32.39 -23.12
C VAL A 5 -15.47 -33.88 -23.34
N SER A 6 -15.11 -34.62 -22.29
CA SER A 6 -14.81 -36.07 -22.39
C SER A 6 -16.05 -36.95 -22.63
N GLN A 7 -17.24 -36.48 -22.21
CA GLN A 7 -18.49 -37.25 -22.25
C GLN A 7 -19.45 -36.76 -23.35
N THR A 8 -19.11 -35.67 -24.04
CA THR A 8 -19.96 -35.05 -25.08
C THR A 8 -19.46 -35.31 -26.49
N ARG A 9 -18.50 -36.22 -26.69
CA ARG A 9 -17.99 -36.60 -28.02
C ARG A 9 -19.10 -37.08 -28.95
N ASP A 10 -19.94 -38.00 -28.47
CA ASP A 10 -21.05 -38.55 -29.26
C ASP A 10 -22.11 -37.47 -29.56
N VAL A 11 -22.27 -36.50 -28.66
CA VAL A 11 -23.17 -35.35 -28.84
C VAL A 11 -22.64 -34.41 -29.92
N VAL A 12 -21.33 -34.14 -29.89
CA VAL A 12 -20.64 -33.35 -30.90
C VAL A 12 -20.72 -34.04 -32.26
N GLU A 13 -20.44 -35.34 -32.33
CA GLU A 13 -20.57 -36.14 -33.57
C GLU A 13 -22.02 -36.15 -34.10
N TYR A 14 -23.03 -36.23 -33.22
CA TYR A 14 -24.45 -36.17 -33.61
C TYR A 14 -24.84 -34.82 -34.23
N PHE A 15 -24.35 -33.70 -33.68
CA PHE A 15 -24.68 -32.37 -34.20
C PHE A 15 -23.74 -31.88 -35.31
N GLN A 16 -22.61 -32.55 -35.56
CA GLN A 16 -21.68 -32.21 -36.63
C GLN A 16 -22.34 -32.29 -38.02
N ASP A 17 -23.23 -33.24 -38.25
CA ASP A 17 -23.94 -33.41 -39.53
C ASP A 17 -24.96 -32.28 -39.81
N ALA A 18 -25.41 -31.57 -38.76
CA ALA A 18 -26.35 -30.45 -38.85
C ALA A 18 -25.68 -29.07 -38.69
N ALA A 19 -24.39 -29.01 -38.38
CA ALA A 19 -23.66 -27.78 -38.11
C ALA A 19 -23.14 -27.13 -39.41
N PRO A 20 -23.17 -25.78 -39.53
CA PRO A 20 -22.59 -25.08 -40.67
C PRO A 20 -21.06 -25.30 -40.73
N LEU A 21 -20.49 -25.37 -41.94
CA LEU A 21 -19.07 -25.62 -42.21
C LEU A 21 -18.15 -24.78 -41.28
N LEU A 22 -17.56 -25.44 -40.27
CA LEU A 22 -16.75 -24.86 -39.19
C LEU A 22 -15.36 -24.35 -39.63
N SER A 23 -15.10 -24.21 -40.93
CA SER A 23 -13.82 -23.69 -41.44
C SER A 23 -13.76 -22.16 -41.31
N GLY A 24 -13.31 -21.66 -40.16
CA GLY A 24 -12.88 -20.26 -40.00
C GLY A 24 -13.43 -19.48 -38.81
N ILE A 25 -14.22 -20.09 -37.92
CA ILE A 25 -14.73 -19.44 -36.71
C ILE A 25 -13.78 -19.77 -35.54
N GLN A 26 -13.20 -18.75 -34.92
CA GLN A 26 -12.41 -18.90 -33.70
C GLN A 26 -13.36 -19.17 -32.52
N GLY A 27 -13.14 -20.30 -31.83
CA GLY A 27 -13.95 -20.74 -30.68
C GLY A 27 -14.70 -22.04 -31.01
N GLY A 28 -14.33 -23.12 -30.33
CA GLY A 28 -14.97 -24.43 -30.49
C GLY A 28 -16.41 -24.48 -29.98
N ILE A 29 -17.00 -25.68 -30.00
CA ILE A 29 -18.34 -25.95 -29.46
C ILE A 29 -18.38 -25.62 -27.96
N TRP A 30 -19.43 -24.94 -27.52
CA TRP A 30 -19.63 -24.63 -26.11
C TRP A 30 -21.08 -24.90 -25.69
N PHE A 31 -21.28 -25.03 -24.37
CA PHE A 31 -22.55 -25.45 -23.78
C PHE A 31 -23.08 -24.38 -22.84
N GLU A 32 -24.39 -24.20 -22.81
CA GLU A 32 -25.10 -23.25 -21.95
C GLU A 32 -26.19 -23.99 -21.16
N ALA A 33 -26.38 -23.63 -19.89
CA ALA A 33 -27.55 -24.03 -19.12
C ALA A 33 -28.15 -22.83 -18.38
N LYS A 34 -29.48 -22.66 -18.45
CA LYS A 34 -30.21 -21.57 -17.78
C LYS A 34 -29.61 -20.17 -18.01
N GLY A 35 -29.07 -19.87 -19.21
CA GLY A 35 -28.45 -18.57 -19.52
C GLY A 35 -26.97 -18.44 -19.14
N VAL A 36 -26.35 -19.48 -18.56
CA VAL A 36 -24.97 -19.46 -18.06
C VAL A 36 -24.07 -20.36 -18.92
N PRO A 37 -22.96 -19.83 -19.50
CA PRO A 37 -21.96 -20.61 -20.21
C PRO A 37 -21.23 -21.61 -19.29
N LEU A 38 -21.10 -22.87 -19.72
CA LEU A 38 -20.55 -23.94 -18.89
C LEU A 38 -19.03 -24.07 -19.04
N HIS A 39 -18.31 -23.97 -17.92
CA HIS A 39 -16.86 -24.12 -17.88
C HIS A 39 -16.42 -25.59 -18.04
N TRP A 40 -15.77 -25.91 -19.15
CA TRP A 40 -15.34 -27.29 -19.44
C TRP A 40 -14.29 -27.87 -18.48
N HIS A 41 -13.50 -27.01 -17.83
CA HIS A 41 -12.43 -27.39 -16.91
C HIS A 41 -12.94 -27.73 -15.51
N MET A 42 -14.23 -27.55 -15.23
CA MET A 42 -14.86 -27.93 -13.96
C MET A 42 -15.54 -29.29 -14.09
N PRO A 43 -15.54 -30.13 -13.03
CA PRO A 43 -16.25 -31.40 -13.06
C PRO A 43 -17.75 -31.23 -13.36
N PHE A 44 -18.32 -32.07 -14.22
CA PHE A 44 -19.72 -31.94 -14.68
C PHE A 44 -20.74 -31.95 -13.52
N GLY A 45 -20.50 -32.77 -12.50
CA GLY A 45 -21.35 -32.84 -11.30
C GLY A 45 -21.35 -31.54 -10.49
N LEU A 46 -20.19 -30.88 -10.37
CA LEU A 46 -20.06 -29.61 -9.66
C LEU A 46 -20.86 -28.49 -10.35
N ILE A 47 -20.78 -28.43 -11.67
CA ILE A 47 -21.52 -27.44 -12.47
C ILE A 47 -23.03 -27.62 -12.28
N ARG A 48 -23.50 -28.88 -12.25
CA ARG A 48 -24.91 -29.19 -11.96
C ARG A 48 -25.30 -28.75 -10.55
N ASP A 49 -24.49 -29.11 -9.55
CA ASP A 49 -24.77 -28.80 -8.14
C ASP A 49 -24.86 -27.27 -7.91
N LEU A 50 -24.01 -26.49 -8.60
CA LEU A 50 -24.01 -25.03 -8.54
C LEU A 50 -25.27 -24.41 -9.15
N LEU A 51 -25.79 -24.97 -10.25
CA LEU A 51 -26.90 -24.38 -11.01
C LEU A 51 -28.29 -24.90 -10.61
N CYS A 52 -28.37 -26.13 -10.06
CA CYS A 52 -29.65 -26.81 -9.80
C CYS A 52 -29.86 -27.19 -8.34
N GLY A 53 -28.84 -27.11 -7.48
CA GLY A 53 -28.92 -27.50 -6.07
C GLY A 53 -29.13 -29.01 -5.85
N PRO A 54 -29.34 -29.45 -4.59
CA PRO A 54 -29.53 -30.85 -4.26
C PRO A 54 -30.94 -31.30 -4.70
N GLY A 55 -30.99 -32.41 -5.43
CA GLY A 55 -32.25 -32.89 -5.99
C GLY A 55 -33.18 -33.50 -4.93
N ALA A 56 -34.28 -32.79 -4.62
CA ALA A 56 -35.61 -33.26 -4.23
C ALA A 56 -36.41 -32.00 -3.86
N GLU A 57 -37.47 -31.58 -4.56
CA GLU A 57 -38.80 -32.17 -4.38
C GLU A 57 -39.71 -32.15 -5.64
N ASP A 58 -39.29 -31.52 -6.75
CA ASP A 58 -40.04 -31.55 -8.02
C ASP A 58 -39.21 -32.18 -9.16
N ASP A 59 -39.71 -33.30 -9.69
CA ASP A 59 -39.17 -34.10 -10.79
C ASP A 59 -39.18 -33.37 -12.16
N THR A 60 -39.27 -32.04 -12.16
CA THR A 60 -39.48 -31.20 -13.36
C THR A 60 -38.18 -30.73 -14.03
N ASP A 61 -37.04 -30.76 -13.31
CA ASP A 61 -35.74 -30.25 -13.80
C ASP A 61 -34.81 -31.34 -14.39
N LEU A 62 -35.28 -32.59 -14.44
CA LEU A 62 -34.62 -33.69 -15.15
C LEU A 62 -35.44 -34.10 -16.39
N PRO A 63 -34.81 -34.31 -17.56
CA PRO A 63 -33.37 -34.27 -17.81
C PRO A 63 -32.79 -32.84 -17.83
N TRP A 64 -31.51 -32.70 -17.44
CA TRP A 64 -30.82 -31.41 -17.43
C TRP A 64 -30.76 -30.82 -18.85
N ALA A 65 -31.48 -29.72 -19.07
CA ALA A 65 -31.53 -29.05 -20.36
C ALA A 65 -30.22 -28.31 -20.65
N LEU A 66 -29.45 -28.81 -21.63
CA LEU A 66 -28.22 -28.21 -22.14
C LEU A 66 -28.44 -27.68 -23.54
N THR A 67 -28.10 -26.41 -23.77
CA THR A 67 -28.09 -25.79 -25.10
C THR A 67 -26.68 -25.88 -25.68
N VAL A 68 -26.55 -26.39 -26.90
CA VAL A 68 -25.27 -26.51 -27.61
C VAL A 68 -25.12 -25.33 -28.57
N HIS A 69 -24.00 -24.63 -28.50
CA HIS A 69 -23.71 -23.46 -29.33
C HIS A 69 -22.49 -23.70 -30.22
N PHE A 70 -22.61 -23.28 -31.48
CA PHE A 70 -21.55 -23.37 -32.50
C PHE A 70 -20.98 -22.00 -32.91
N LEU A 71 -21.66 -20.92 -32.54
CA LEU A 71 -21.32 -19.53 -32.90
C LEU A 71 -21.33 -18.66 -31.64
N GLY A 72 -20.57 -17.55 -31.66
CA GLY A 72 -20.55 -16.59 -30.55
C GLY A 72 -19.90 -17.14 -29.29
N PHE A 73 -18.70 -17.72 -29.41
CA PHE A 73 -17.96 -18.24 -28.27
C PHE A 73 -17.63 -17.09 -27.28
N PRO A 74 -18.04 -17.17 -26.01
CA PRO A 74 -17.81 -16.11 -25.03
C PRO A 74 -16.34 -16.14 -24.56
N VAL A 75 -15.44 -15.48 -25.30
CA VAL A 75 -13.99 -15.44 -25.04
C VAL A 75 -13.66 -14.83 -23.66
N ASP A 76 -14.51 -13.93 -23.18
CA ASP A 76 -14.32 -13.24 -21.90
C ASP A 76 -14.62 -14.12 -20.68
N VAL A 77 -15.36 -15.23 -20.87
CA VAL A 77 -15.85 -16.10 -19.78
C VAL A 77 -15.34 -17.54 -19.92
N LEU A 78 -15.26 -18.09 -21.14
CA LEU A 78 -14.85 -19.47 -21.38
C LEU A 78 -13.44 -19.54 -21.98
N LEU A 79 -12.65 -20.48 -21.47
CA LEU A 79 -11.37 -20.85 -22.09
C LEU A 79 -11.64 -21.69 -23.35
N PRO A 80 -10.97 -21.45 -24.49
CA PRO A 80 -11.09 -22.33 -25.65
C PRO A 80 -10.49 -23.71 -25.35
N CYS A 81 -11.24 -24.77 -25.64
CA CYS A 81 -10.75 -26.15 -25.55
C CYS A 81 -10.38 -26.64 -26.94
N ASP A 82 -9.11 -26.48 -27.31
CA ASP A 82 -8.65 -26.79 -28.67
C ASP A 82 -8.52 -28.30 -28.94
N ASN A 83 -8.15 -29.11 -27.94
CA ASN A 83 -7.86 -30.55 -28.08
C ASN A 83 -8.16 -31.37 -26.79
N GLU A 84 -8.42 -32.68 -26.92
CA GLU A 84 -8.60 -33.62 -25.79
C GLU A 84 -7.36 -33.68 -24.86
N GLN A 85 -6.17 -33.49 -25.44
CA GLN A 85 -4.90 -33.37 -24.69
C GLN A 85 -4.89 -32.18 -23.72
N SER A 86 -5.65 -31.12 -24.00
CA SER A 86 -5.77 -29.97 -23.09
C SER A 86 -6.55 -30.33 -21.84
N VAL A 87 -7.58 -31.18 -21.96
CA VAL A 87 -8.34 -31.72 -20.83
C VAL A 87 -7.47 -32.64 -19.99
N GLU A 88 -6.70 -33.53 -20.63
CA GLU A 88 -5.74 -34.40 -19.94
C GLU A 88 -4.66 -33.60 -19.21
N SER A 89 -4.10 -32.57 -19.86
CA SER A 89 -3.08 -31.70 -19.26
C SER A 89 -3.63 -30.92 -18.07
N HIS A 90 -4.86 -30.41 -18.17
CA HIS A 90 -5.54 -29.72 -17.07
C HIS A 90 -5.76 -30.68 -15.90
N PHE A 91 -6.34 -31.85 -16.15
CA PHE A 91 -6.55 -32.89 -15.14
C PHE A 91 -5.25 -33.28 -14.44
N MET A 92 -4.18 -33.54 -15.20
CA MET A 92 -2.88 -33.90 -14.65
C MET A 92 -2.23 -32.75 -13.86
N HIS A 93 -2.52 -31.49 -14.21
CA HIS A 93 -2.07 -30.33 -13.45
C HIS A 93 -2.82 -30.22 -12.12
N SER A 94 -4.15 -30.32 -12.12
CA SER A 94 -4.99 -30.32 -10.92
C SER A 94 -4.60 -31.47 -9.98
N LEU A 95 -4.40 -32.68 -10.52
CA LEU A 95 -3.96 -33.83 -9.72
C LEU A 95 -2.57 -33.63 -9.11
N LYS A 96 -1.64 -32.98 -9.84
CA LYS A 96 -0.31 -32.61 -9.31
C LYS A 96 -0.43 -31.59 -8.18
N GLN A 97 -1.28 -30.58 -8.33
CA GLN A 97 -1.54 -29.58 -7.28
C GLN A 97 -2.12 -30.25 -6.03
N ALA A 98 -3.18 -31.06 -6.18
CA ALA A 98 -3.78 -31.79 -5.07
C ALA A 98 -2.79 -32.74 -4.38
N THR A 99 -1.98 -33.47 -5.17
CA THR A 99 -0.97 -34.39 -4.62
C THR A 99 0.16 -33.64 -3.91
N PHE A 100 0.57 -32.48 -4.42
CA PHE A 100 1.55 -31.60 -3.78
C PHE A 100 1.03 -31.05 -2.46
N LEU A 101 -0.22 -30.57 -2.43
CA LEU A 101 -0.87 -30.10 -1.20
C LEU A 101 -0.99 -31.22 -0.15
N ARG A 102 -1.28 -32.45 -0.59
CA ARG A 102 -1.44 -33.60 0.31
C ARG A 102 -0.12 -34.15 0.83
N MET A 103 0.90 -34.23 -0.02
CA MET A 103 2.11 -34.99 0.27
C MET A 103 3.36 -34.12 0.46
N GLY A 104 3.32 -32.83 0.11
CA GLY A 104 4.43 -31.87 0.17
C GLY A 104 5.64 -32.18 -0.73
N SER A 105 5.86 -33.46 -1.08
CA SER A 105 6.84 -34.09 -1.98
C SER A 105 7.17 -35.48 -1.42
N THR A 106 7.28 -36.51 -2.25
CA THR A 106 7.64 -37.87 -1.81
C THR A 106 9.13 -38.05 -1.49
N LYS A 107 10.00 -37.09 -1.84
CA LYS A 107 11.43 -37.12 -1.50
C LYS A 107 11.73 -36.77 -0.05
N ALA A 108 10.91 -35.93 0.58
CA ALA A 108 11.17 -35.41 1.94
C ALA A 108 10.86 -36.44 3.04
N VAL A 109 9.78 -37.22 2.88
CA VAL A 109 9.32 -38.18 3.90
C VAL A 109 10.30 -39.34 4.08
N MET A 110 10.93 -39.80 2.99
CA MET A 110 11.96 -40.86 3.01
C MET A 110 13.31 -40.39 3.58
N SER A 111 13.54 -39.07 3.71
CA SER A 111 14.77 -38.48 4.26
C SER A 111 14.66 -38.03 5.71
N LEU A 112 13.51 -38.21 6.36
CA LEU A 112 13.30 -37.76 7.74
C LEU A 112 13.79 -38.82 8.75
N PRO A 113 14.51 -38.42 9.81
CA PRO A 113 14.91 -39.33 10.89
C PRO A 113 13.69 -39.88 11.65
N GLU A 114 13.81 -41.11 12.16
CA GLU A 114 12.74 -41.91 12.78
C GLU A 114 12.04 -41.18 13.96
N ALA A 115 12.75 -40.30 14.66
CA ALA A 115 12.22 -39.44 15.72
C ALA A 115 11.21 -38.38 15.21
N GLN A 116 11.40 -37.83 14.01
CA GLN A 116 10.46 -36.88 13.41
C GLN A 116 9.27 -37.60 12.78
N GLN A 117 9.46 -38.81 12.26
CA GLN A 117 8.36 -39.66 11.79
C GLN A 117 7.42 -40.05 12.94
N THR A 118 7.97 -40.38 14.11
CA THR A 118 7.20 -40.65 15.33
C THR A 118 6.56 -39.39 15.91
N GLN A 119 7.16 -38.20 15.75
CA GLN A 119 6.57 -36.92 16.14
C GLN A 119 5.39 -36.50 15.25
N ILE A 120 5.46 -36.77 13.95
CA ILE A 120 4.32 -36.59 13.03
C ILE A 120 3.19 -37.57 13.39
N TRP A 121 3.54 -38.82 13.74
CA TRP A 121 2.58 -39.83 14.18
C TRP A 121 1.89 -39.45 15.50
N THR A 122 2.62 -38.91 16.49
CA THR A 122 2.03 -38.43 17.75
C THR A 122 1.22 -37.14 17.58
N SER A 123 1.59 -36.28 16.63
CA SER A 123 0.81 -35.08 16.29
C SER A 123 -0.51 -35.42 15.58
N LEU A 124 -0.52 -36.47 14.75
CA LEU A 124 -1.74 -37.06 14.18
C LEU A 124 -2.66 -37.67 15.24
N LEU A 125 -2.11 -38.24 16.32
CA LEU A 125 -2.86 -38.78 17.45
C LEU A 125 -3.46 -37.70 18.39
N GLN A 126 -3.01 -36.44 18.28
CA GLN A 126 -3.42 -35.32 19.16
C GLN A 126 -4.24 -34.24 18.45
N SER A 127 -4.36 -34.28 17.12
CA SER A 127 -5.12 -33.28 16.35
C SER A 127 -6.62 -33.54 16.48
N ARG A 128 -7.34 -32.65 17.20
CA ARG A 128 -8.81 -32.55 17.10
C ARG A 128 -9.16 -32.32 15.62
N GLU A 129 -9.86 -33.27 15.01
CA GLU A 129 -10.30 -33.14 13.62
C GLU A 129 -11.17 -31.90 13.47
N LYS A 130 -10.83 -31.02 12.51
CA LYS A 130 -11.61 -29.81 12.26
C LYS A 130 -12.91 -30.16 11.56
N THR A 131 -14.01 -29.59 12.03
CA THR A 131 -15.32 -29.75 11.39
C THR A 131 -15.43 -28.84 10.16
N LEU A 132 -16.33 -29.17 9.23
CA LEU A 132 -16.59 -28.36 8.04
C LEU A 132 -16.99 -26.91 8.42
N ARG A 133 -17.76 -26.74 9.50
CA ARG A 133 -18.12 -25.43 10.08
C ARG A 133 -16.90 -24.60 10.46
N GLU A 134 -15.96 -25.17 11.21
CA GLU A 134 -14.74 -24.47 11.65
C GLU A 134 -13.87 -24.03 10.46
N VAL A 135 -13.81 -24.84 9.40
CA VAL A 135 -13.05 -24.52 8.19
C VAL A 135 -13.76 -23.41 7.38
N LEU A 136 -15.07 -23.48 7.23
CA LEU A 136 -15.84 -22.46 6.50
C LEU A 136 -15.85 -21.12 7.23
N GLN A 137 -15.89 -21.13 8.56
CA GLN A 137 -15.75 -19.94 9.38
C GLN A 137 -14.37 -19.28 9.22
N TYR A 138 -13.31 -20.09 9.12
CA TYR A 138 -11.97 -19.58 8.87
C TYR A 138 -11.81 -19.00 7.46
N LEU A 139 -12.39 -19.65 6.44
CA LEU A 139 -12.23 -19.25 5.04
C LEU A 139 -13.20 -18.15 4.60
N LEU A 140 -14.41 -18.11 5.17
CA LEU A 140 -15.51 -17.22 4.81
C LEU A 140 -16.16 -16.65 6.09
N PRO A 141 -15.41 -15.86 6.89
CA PRO A 141 -15.89 -15.33 8.17
C PRO A 141 -17.13 -14.44 8.03
N ASP A 142 -17.30 -13.80 6.87
CA ASP A 142 -18.45 -12.94 6.57
C ASP A 142 -19.77 -13.72 6.38
N LEU A 143 -19.71 -14.98 5.95
CA LEU A 143 -20.88 -15.84 5.73
C LEU A 143 -21.21 -16.73 6.94
N PHE A 144 -20.22 -17.00 7.81
CA PHE A 144 -20.36 -17.86 9.00
C PHE A 144 -19.69 -17.24 10.25
N PRO A 145 -20.34 -16.27 10.93
CA PRO A 145 -19.78 -15.59 12.11
C PRO A 145 -19.82 -16.42 13.41
N ASP A 146 -18.94 -16.10 14.38
CA ASP A 146 -18.71 -16.80 15.68
C ASP A 146 -19.88 -16.83 16.69
N THR A 147 -21.04 -16.28 16.36
CA THR A 147 -22.08 -16.04 17.38
C THR A 147 -22.99 -17.24 17.62
N VAL A 148 -22.86 -17.78 18.83
CA VAL A 148 -23.71 -18.79 19.47
C VAL A 148 -25.19 -18.39 19.39
N SER A 149 -25.94 -18.98 18.46
CA SER A 149 -27.40 -19.01 18.47
C SER A 149 -27.89 -20.29 17.81
N ASN A 150 -27.87 -21.39 18.55
CA ASN A 150 -28.42 -22.71 18.19
C ASN A 150 -29.96 -22.74 18.05
N THR A 151 -30.61 -21.63 17.71
CA THR A 151 -32.07 -21.50 17.76
C THR A 151 -32.74 -21.09 16.44
N LEU A 152 -31.98 -20.83 15.37
CA LEU A 152 -32.52 -20.55 14.02
C LEU A 152 -31.88 -21.52 13.01
N PRO A 153 -32.64 -22.07 12.04
CA PRO A 153 -32.08 -22.91 10.99
C PRO A 153 -31.09 -22.11 10.14
N ASP A 154 -29.89 -22.66 9.93
CA ASP A 154 -28.82 -22.03 9.14
C ASP A 154 -29.35 -21.64 7.74
N PRO A 155 -29.13 -20.39 7.26
CA PRO A 155 -29.68 -19.89 5.99
C PRO A 155 -28.98 -20.45 4.74
N PHE A 156 -27.98 -21.33 4.93
CA PHE A 156 -27.14 -21.87 3.87
C PHE A 156 -27.18 -23.40 3.87
N GLN A 157 -27.41 -23.97 2.70
CA GLN A 157 -27.33 -25.40 2.44
C GLN A 157 -25.99 -25.72 1.77
N ILE A 158 -25.25 -26.67 2.32
CA ILE A 158 -23.99 -27.13 1.73
C ILE A 158 -24.24 -28.39 0.92
N VAL A 159 -23.77 -28.40 -0.32
CA VAL A 159 -23.90 -29.52 -1.26
C VAL A 159 -22.52 -30.00 -1.69
N VAL A 160 -22.32 -31.32 -1.64
CA VAL A 160 -21.14 -32.01 -2.17
C VAL A 160 -21.65 -33.20 -2.96
N HIS A 161 -21.28 -33.34 -4.23
CA HIS A 161 -21.73 -34.46 -5.08
C HIS A 161 -23.28 -34.63 -5.13
N GLY A 162 -24.01 -33.51 -5.18
CA GLY A 162 -25.47 -33.48 -5.27
C GLY A 162 -26.20 -33.89 -3.98
N ILE A 163 -25.49 -34.13 -2.88
CA ILE A 163 -26.08 -34.43 -1.57
C ILE A 163 -25.86 -33.26 -0.60
N SER A 164 -26.85 -32.99 0.25
CA SER A 164 -26.70 -32.01 1.33
C SER A 164 -25.83 -32.57 2.46
N VAL A 165 -24.77 -31.87 2.82
CA VAL A 165 -23.81 -32.29 3.85
C VAL A 165 -23.99 -31.45 5.13
N PRO A 166 -24.15 -32.07 6.31
CA PRO A 166 -24.21 -31.34 7.57
C PRO A 166 -22.90 -30.61 7.90
N LEU A 167 -23.01 -29.45 8.54
CA LEU A 167 -21.89 -28.57 8.92
C LEU A 167 -20.93 -29.19 9.97
N ASP A 168 -21.39 -30.18 10.73
CA ASP A 168 -20.63 -30.78 11.83
C ASP A 168 -19.77 -31.98 11.38
N VAL A 169 -19.78 -32.31 10.09
CA VAL A 169 -19.00 -33.44 9.55
C VAL A 169 -17.51 -33.10 9.51
N SER A 170 -16.67 -34.08 9.85
CA SER A 170 -15.21 -33.97 9.76
C SER A 170 -14.77 -33.73 8.32
N ILE A 171 -13.95 -32.69 8.10
CA ILE A 171 -13.42 -32.36 6.77
C ILE A 171 -12.55 -33.50 6.22
N VAL A 172 -11.89 -34.25 7.10
CA VAL A 172 -11.04 -35.40 6.74
C VAL A 172 -11.89 -36.53 6.19
N GLU A 173 -13.06 -36.79 6.78
CA GLU A 173 -13.97 -37.85 6.34
C GLU A 173 -14.65 -37.49 5.01
N LEU A 174 -15.00 -36.21 4.81
CA LEU A 174 -15.47 -35.71 3.51
C LEU A 174 -14.38 -35.85 2.44
N TYR A 175 -13.15 -35.46 2.77
CA TYR A 175 -12.02 -35.59 1.86
C TYR A 175 -11.64 -37.06 1.61
N ARG A 176 -11.97 -38.03 2.47
CA ARG A 176 -11.69 -39.45 2.19
C ARG A 176 -12.70 -40.07 1.23
N ASN A 177 -13.97 -39.69 1.36
CA ASN A 177 -15.08 -40.40 0.72
C ASN A 177 -15.71 -39.66 -0.48
N LEU A 178 -15.56 -38.33 -0.57
CA LEU A 178 -16.27 -37.46 -1.54
C LEU A 178 -15.31 -36.63 -2.41
N LEU A 179 -14.13 -37.16 -2.70
CA LEU A 179 -13.17 -36.55 -3.62
C LEU A 179 -13.59 -36.72 -5.07
N TYR A 180 -13.39 -35.66 -5.87
CA TYR A 180 -13.38 -35.78 -7.30
C TYR A 180 -12.10 -36.46 -7.80
N ALA A 181 -12.14 -36.99 -9.02
CA ALA A 181 -11.03 -37.76 -9.59
C ALA A 181 -9.73 -36.95 -9.77
N ASP A 182 -9.82 -35.62 -9.78
CA ASP A 182 -8.71 -34.67 -9.84
C ASP A 182 -8.03 -34.43 -8.48
N GLY A 183 -8.52 -35.08 -7.42
CA GLY A 183 -7.92 -35.05 -6.09
C GLY A 183 -8.37 -33.85 -5.24
N PHE A 184 -9.31 -33.04 -5.70
CA PHE A 184 -9.90 -31.95 -4.92
C PHE A 184 -11.27 -32.33 -4.34
N LEU A 185 -11.59 -31.73 -3.18
CA LEU A 185 -12.92 -31.75 -2.58
C LEU A 185 -13.62 -30.44 -2.95
N TYR A 186 -14.71 -30.53 -3.70
CA TYR A 186 -15.50 -29.36 -4.09
C TYR A 186 -16.73 -29.24 -3.20
N VAL A 187 -16.89 -28.07 -2.57
CA VAL A 187 -17.99 -27.76 -1.65
C VAL A 187 -18.80 -26.59 -2.21
N VAL A 188 -20.09 -26.79 -2.44
CA VAL A 188 -21.01 -25.77 -2.95
C VAL A 188 -21.86 -25.23 -1.82
N VAL A 189 -21.95 -23.91 -1.70
CA VAL A 189 -22.78 -23.23 -0.69
C VAL A 189 -23.95 -22.56 -1.39
N LEU A 190 -25.18 -22.94 -1.02
CA LEU A 190 -26.43 -22.45 -1.60
C LEU A 190 -27.23 -21.70 -0.53
N SER A 191 -27.93 -20.63 -0.92
CA SER A 191 -28.80 -19.86 -0.02
C SER A 191 -30.24 -20.40 -0.08
N THR A 192 -30.85 -20.70 1.07
CA THR A 192 -32.24 -21.21 1.12
C THR A 192 -33.23 -20.03 1.22
N VAL A 193 -33.95 -19.75 0.13
CA VAL A 193 -35.05 -18.77 0.13
C VAL A 193 -36.37 -19.50 0.40
N PHE A 194 -37.03 -19.22 1.52
CA PHE A 194 -38.39 -19.69 1.81
C PHE A 194 -39.39 -19.10 0.81
N HIS A 195 -40.14 -19.94 0.10
CA HIS A 195 -41.25 -19.56 -0.77
C HIS A 195 -42.59 -19.86 -0.07
N PRO A 196 -43.44 -18.87 0.29
CA PRO A 196 -44.80 -19.13 0.73
C PRO A 196 -45.74 -19.10 -0.49
N ASP A 197 -46.30 -20.26 -0.84
CA ASP A 197 -47.18 -20.39 -2.01
C ASP A 197 -48.65 -20.02 -1.76
N SER A 198 -49.21 -19.34 -2.78
CA SER A 198 -50.62 -19.29 -3.19
C SER A 198 -51.67 -18.64 -2.25
N GLN A 199 -52.08 -17.41 -2.58
CA GLN A 199 -53.42 -17.12 -3.13
C GLN A 199 -53.64 -15.61 -3.38
N SER A 200 -54.11 -15.32 -4.60
CA SER A 200 -54.96 -14.20 -5.03
C SER A 200 -54.83 -12.78 -4.44
N SER A 201 -54.74 -11.85 -5.39
CA SER A 201 -55.25 -10.48 -5.39
C SER A 201 -54.41 -9.36 -4.77
N SER A 202 -53.84 -8.58 -5.70
CA SER A 202 -53.66 -7.11 -5.67
C SER A 202 -52.98 -6.47 -4.45
N GLN A 203 -51.88 -5.78 -4.76
CA GLN A 203 -51.11 -4.81 -3.96
C GLN A 203 -50.00 -5.40 -3.08
N ASN A 204 -48.80 -5.48 -3.65
CA ASN A 204 -47.63 -4.69 -3.19
C ASN A 204 -46.39 -5.05 -4.01
N LYS A 205 -45.95 -4.11 -4.86
CA LYS A 205 -44.65 -4.11 -5.55
C LYS A 205 -43.72 -3.19 -4.78
N SER A 206 -42.90 -3.75 -3.92
CA SER A 206 -41.68 -3.15 -3.35
C SER A 206 -41.09 -4.19 -2.41
N VAL A 207 -39.77 -4.26 -2.27
CA VAL A 207 -39.01 -5.22 -1.45
C VAL A 207 -38.60 -6.51 -2.20
N THR A 208 -37.91 -6.34 -3.34
CA THR A 208 -36.94 -7.31 -3.91
C THR A 208 -35.85 -6.58 -4.71
N MET A 209 -35.30 -5.49 -4.15
CA MET A 209 -34.35 -4.63 -4.89
C MET A 209 -33.20 -4.03 -4.06
N GLU A 210 -32.74 -4.71 -3.00
CA GLU A 210 -31.69 -4.14 -2.13
C GLU A 210 -30.39 -4.96 -2.00
N LEU A 211 -30.31 -6.17 -2.54
CA LEU A 211 -29.03 -6.92 -2.66
C LEU A 211 -28.38 -6.84 -4.04
N ALA A 212 -29.04 -6.21 -5.02
CA ALA A 212 -28.51 -5.94 -6.36
C ALA A 212 -27.97 -4.51 -6.53
N SER A 213 -28.04 -3.65 -5.49
CA SER A 213 -27.70 -2.23 -5.62
C SER A 213 -26.20 -1.94 -5.62
N TYR A 214 -25.38 -2.80 -5.00
CA TYR A 214 -23.93 -2.66 -4.97
C TYR A 214 -23.27 -3.03 -6.32
N ASP A 215 -23.71 -4.10 -6.96
CA ASP A 215 -23.22 -4.48 -8.31
C ASP A 215 -23.80 -3.59 -9.42
N VAL A 216 -25.03 -3.07 -9.27
CA VAL A 216 -25.62 -2.18 -10.28
C VAL A 216 -25.04 -0.77 -10.23
N ALA A 217 -24.56 -0.27 -9.08
CA ALA A 217 -23.88 1.03 -9.02
C ALA A 217 -22.47 0.96 -9.65
N ALA A 218 -21.71 -0.09 -9.36
CA ALA A 218 -20.42 -0.37 -10.01
C ALA A 218 -20.58 -0.66 -11.51
N ALA A 219 -21.60 -1.41 -11.91
CA ALA A 219 -21.92 -1.67 -13.32
C ALA A 219 -22.46 -0.41 -14.06
N ARG A 220 -23.24 0.46 -13.41
CA ARG A 220 -23.71 1.73 -13.99
C ARG A 220 -22.58 2.75 -14.13
N LEU A 221 -21.64 2.82 -13.19
CA LEU A 221 -20.42 3.61 -13.31
C LEU A 221 -19.46 3.04 -14.37
N ALA A 222 -19.27 1.72 -14.42
CA ALA A 222 -18.47 1.04 -15.45
C ALA A 222 -19.05 1.23 -16.86
N SER A 223 -20.38 1.24 -17.02
CA SER A 223 -21.06 1.42 -18.31
C SER A 223 -20.83 2.80 -18.96
N ASN A 224 -20.51 3.83 -18.17
CA ASN A 224 -20.25 5.20 -18.66
C ASN A 224 -18.75 5.51 -18.80
N VAL A 225 -17.88 4.81 -18.06
CA VAL A 225 -16.44 5.06 -18.03
C VAL A 225 -15.71 4.36 -19.18
N GLU A 226 -16.01 3.08 -19.42
CA GLU A 226 -15.35 2.29 -20.47
C GLU A 226 -15.48 2.87 -21.89
N PRO A 227 -16.65 3.38 -22.35
CA PRO A 227 -16.74 3.98 -23.69
C PRO A 227 -15.88 5.26 -23.83
N LEU A 228 -15.74 6.05 -22.76
CA LEU A 228 -14.88 7.24 -22.76
C LEU A 228 -13.40 6.85 -22.76
N LEU A 229 -13.01 5.80 -22.03
CA LEU A 229 -11.66 5.24 -22.10
C LEU A 229 -11.37 4.63 -23.48
N ALA A 230 -12.35 3.99 -24.12
CA ALA A 230 -12.23 3.51 -25.48
C ALA A 230 -12.06 4.66 -26.49
N GLU A 231 -12.78 5.77 -26.30
CA GLU A 231 -12.65 7.00 -27.10
C GLU A 231 -11.25 7.61 -26.95
N THR A 232 -10.72 7.73 -25.73
CA THR A 232 -9.36 8.24 -25.49
C THR A 232 -8.30 7.36 -26.17
N ARG A 233 -8.39 6.03 -26.00
CA ARG A 233 -7.50 5.06 -26.65
C ARG A 233 -7.56 5.19 -28.18
N ALA A 234 -8.74 5.35 -28.75
CA ALA A 234 -8.91 5.51 -30.20
C ALA A 234 -8.24 6.78 -30.74
N HIS A 235 -8.33 7.92 -30.03
CA HIS A 235 -7.64 9.15 -30.41
C HIS A 235 -6.12 9.03 -30.27
N LEU A 236 -5.61 8.34 -29.25
CA LEU A 236 -4.18 8.06 -29.11
C LEU A 236 -3.65 7.18 -30.24
N LEU A 237 -4.41 6.14 -30.66
CA LEU A 237 -4.05 5.31 -31.82
C LEU A 237 -4.03 6.11 -33.14
N ARG A 238 -4.89 7.15 -33.26
CA ARG A 238 -4.92 8.07 -34.41
C ARG A 238 -3.87 9.17 -34.35
N LYS A 239 -3.01 9.20 -33.32
CA LYS A 239 -1.99 10.23 -33.07
C LYS A 239 -2.57 11.64 -32.88
N GLU A 240 -3.74 11.75 -32.25
CA GLU A 240 -4.42 13.01 -31.94
C GLU A 240 -4.41 13.28 -30.41
N PRO A 241 -3.28 13.73 -29.82
CA PRO A 241 -3.14 13.86 -28.36
C PRO A 241 -4.09 14.90 -27.75
N ASP A 242 -4.39 16.00 -28.45
CA ASP A 242 -5.29 17.05 -27.95
C ASP A 242 -6.74 16.57 -27.81
N ARG A 243 -7.20 15.74 -28.75
CA ARG A 243 -8.54 15.15 -28.69
C ARG A 243 -8.61 14.06 -27.65
N ALA A 244 -7.56 13.24 -27.53
CA ALA A 244 -7.44 12.26 -26.45
C ALA A 244 -7.54 12.94 -25.07
N ARG A 245 -6.89 14.10 -24.88
CA ARG A 245 -7.03 14.90 -23.66
C ARG A 245 -8.46 15.34 -23.41
N LEU A 246 -9.15 15.88 -24.41
CA LEU A 246 -10.53 16.35 -24.25
C LEU A 246 -11.48 15.20 -23.87
N SER A 247 -11.31 14.01 -24.45
CA SER A 247 -12.06 12.82 -24.05
C SER A 247 -11.70 12.36 -22.63
N PHE A 248 -10.44 12.46 -22.23
CA PHE A 248 -9.97 12.01 -20.90
C PHE A 248 -10.50 12.91 -19.77
N LEU A 249 -10.57 14.22 -20.00
CA LEU A 249 -11.10 15.18 -19.03
C LEU A 249 -12.62 15.07 -18.80
N ARG A 250 -13.33 14.26 -19.60
CA ARG A 250 -14.77 13.99 -19.42
C ARG A 250 -15.06 12.86 -18.43
N LEU A 251 -14.04 12.20 -17.90
CA LEU A 251 -14.19 11.09 -16.95
C LEU A 251 -14.66 11.57 -15.56
N PRO A 252 -15.55 10.82 -14.87
CA PRO A 252 -16.03 11.18 -13.53
C PRO A 252 -14.99 10.93 -12.44
N ASP A 253 -14.96 11.80 -11.42
CA ASP A 253 -14.07 11.73 -10.25
C ASP A 253 -12.57 11.61 -10.60
N LEU A 254 -12.11 12.44 -11.54
CA LEU A 254 -10.71 12.47 -11.99
C LEU A 254 -9.72 12.70 -10.84
N ASP A 255 -9.99 13.59 -9.90
CA ASP A 255 -9.04 13.91 -8.82
C ASP A 255 -8.71 12.71 -7.92
N SER A 256 -9.69 11.82 -7.65
CA SER A 256 -9.49 10.65 -6.78
C SER A 256 -9.08 9.39 -7.55
N ARG A 257 -9.44 9.28 -8.84
CA ARG A 257 -9.25 8.05 -9.65
C ARG A 257 -8.32 8.20 -10.85
N CYS A 258 -7.67 9.35 -11.07
CA CYS A 258 -6.83 9.62 -12.24
C CYS A 258 -5.79 8.52 -12.51
N LYS A 259 -5.06 8.07 -11.48
CA LYS A 259 -4.04 7.02 -11.62
C LYS A 259 -4.62 5.72 -12.16
N VAL A 260 -5.79 5.30 -11.65
CA VAL A 260 -6.49 4.08 -12.10
C VAL A 260 -6.94 4.21 -13.55
N TYR A 261 -7.45 5.38 -13.95
CA TYR A 261 -7.85 5.61 -15.33
C TYR A 261 -6.67 5.70 -16.29
N LEU A 262 -5.57 6.34 -15.92
CA LEU A 262 -4.33 6.35 -16.70
C LEU A 262 -3.77 4.95 -16.86
N GLU A 263 -3.80 4.15 -15.79
CA GLU A 263 -3.39 2.75 -15.83
C GLU A 263 -4.27 1.94 -16.79
N ALA A 264 -5.60 2.02 -16.67
CA ALA A 264 -6.53 1.35 -17.57
C ALA A 264 -6.40 1.82 -19.04
N THR A 265 -6.09 3.10 -19.27
CA THR A 265 -5.96 3.66 -20.63
C THR A 265 -4.67 3.21 -21.30
N LEU A 266 -3.55 3.30 -20.57
CA LEU A 266 -2.21 3.19 -21.14
C LEU A 266 -1.64 1.78 -21.05
N ARG A 267 -1.88 1.04 -19.95
CA ARG A 267 -1.15 -0.19 -19.60
C ARG A 267 -1.19 -1.25 -20.69
N ASP A 268 -2.38 -1.67 -21.11
CA ASP A 268 -2.56 -2.81 -22.01
C ASP A 268 -2.14 -2.49 -23.45
N PHE A 269 -2.49 -1.31 -23.94
CA PHE A 269 -2.17 -0.87 -25.31
C PHE A 269 -0.69 -0.52 -25.46
N TYR A 270 -0.08 0.06 -24.43
CA TYR A 270 1.36 0.27 -24.41
C TYR A 270 2.08 -1.08 -24.33
N ALA A 271 1.61 -2.04 -23.52
CA ALA A 271 2.19 -3.38 -23.45
C ALA A 271 2.10 -4.16 -24.78
N ALA A 272 1.02 -3.95 -25.55
CA ALA A 272 0.88 -4.48 -26.90
C ALA A 272 1.82 -3.82 -27.93
N GLY A 273 2.47 -2.70 -27.58
CA GLY A 273 3.32 -1.91 -28.47
C GLY A 273 2.53 -1.10 -29.51
N SER A 274 1.26 -0.84 -29.25
CA SER A 274 0.34 -0.17 -30.18
C SER A 274 0.44 1.35 -30.15
N PHE A 275 1.03 1.93 -29.10
CA PHE A 275 1.18 3.36 -28.93
C PHE A 275 2.62 3.83 -29.20
N ASP A 276 2.73 4.95 -29.92
CA ASP A 276 3.99 5.66 -30.11
C ASP A 276 4.35 6.43 -28.84
N VAL A 277 5.54 6.16 -28.27
CA VAL A 277 6.05 6.85 -27.07
C VAL A 277 5.99 8.38 -27.18
N PRO A 278 6.41 9.01 -28.31
CA PRO A 278 6.33 10.48 -28.43
C PRO A 278 4.90 11.01 -28.32
N VAL A 279 3.91 10.31 -28.89
CA VAL A 279 2.50 10.72 -28.83
C VAL A 279 1.98 10.62 -27.40
N LEU A 280 2.33 9.55 -26.68
CA LEU A 280 1.97 9.39 -25.27
C LEU A 280 2.57 10.51 -24.40
N LEU A 281 3.85 10.83 -24.60
CA LEU A 281 4.51 11.90 -23.86
C LEU A 281 3.86 13.27 -24.16
N THR A 282 3.49 13.55 -25.41
CA THR A 282 2.74 14.79 -25.74
C THR A 282 1.35 14.84 -25.10
N PHE A 283 0.65 13.70 -25.01
CA PHE A 283 -0.63 13.62 -24.31
C PHE A 283 -0.46 13.88 -22.81
N LEU A 284 0.56 13.28 -22.18
CA LEU A 284 0.87 13.49 -20.75
C LEU A 284 1.28 14.93 -20.46
N GLU A 285 2.04 15.57 -21.36
CA GLU A 285 2.41 16.99 -21.26
C GLU A 285 1.19 17.92 -21.34
N ALA A 286 0.17 17.52 -22.11
CA ALA A 286 -1.03 18.32 -22.31
C ALA A 286 -2.00 18.29 -21.12
N LEU A 287 -1.80 17.40 -20.12
CA LEU A 287 -2.66 17.29 -18.94
C LEU A 287 -2.57 18.56 -18.05
N PRO A 288 -3.68 18.96 -17.41
CA PRO A 288 -3.75 20.24 -16.68
C PRO A 288 -3.02 20.24 -15.34
N ASN A 289 -2.74 19.07 -14.76
CA ASN A 289 -2.07 18.93 -13.46
C ASN A 289 -0.81 18.06 -13.59
N TRP A 290 0.32 18.55 -13.08
CA TRP A 290 1.59 17.85 -13.12
C TRP A 290 1.56 16.53 -12.34
N HIS A 291 0.73 16.41 -11.30
CA HIS A 291 0.58 15.16 -10.56
C HIS A 291 0.09 14.04 -11.48
N TRP A 292 -0.87 14.34 -12.36
CA TRP A 292 -1.42 13.39 -13.32
C TRP A 292 -0.39 13.03 -14.40
N THR A 293 0.37 14.01 -14.87
CA THR A 293 1.50 13.79 -15.79
C THR A 293 2.52 12.82 -15.16
N LEU A 294 2.88 13.05 -13.89
CA LEU A 294 3.83 12.21 -13.16
C LEU A 294 3.29 10.79 -12.90
N ASP A 295 2.00 10.64 -12.56
CA ASP A 295 1.36 9.33 -12.40
C ASP A 295 1.31 8.57 -13.74
N GLY A 296 1.05 9.27 -14.85
CA GLY A 296 1.12 8.69 -16.20
C GLY A 296 2.53 8.22 -16.57
N CYS A 297 3.56 9.01 -16.24
CA CYS A 297 4.96 8.59 -16.41
C CYS A 297 5.30 7.35 -15.58
N ALA A 298 4.75 7.23 -14.36
CA ALA A 298 4.94 6.06 -13.52
C ALA A 298 4.33 4.78 -14.14
N VAL A 299 3.16 4.89 -14.79
CA VAL A 299 2.55 3.79 -15.55
C VAL A 299 3.42 3.39 -16.74
N LEU A 300 3.94 4.36 -17.51
CA LEU A 300 4.82 4.05 -18.65
C LEU A 300 6.10 3.36 -18.20
N GLN A 301 6.70 3.82 -17.09
CA GLN A 301 7.91 3.22 -16.55
C GLN A 301 7.65 1.81 -16.00
N SER A 302 6.56 1.58 -15.27
CA SER A 302 6.26 0.26 -14.69
C SER A 302 6.08 -0.80 -15.77
N VAL A 303 5.34 -0.48 -16.84
CA VAL A 303 5.16 -1.36 -18.00
C VAL A 303 6.49 -1.58 -18.73
N SER A 304 7.27 -0.51 -18.93
CA SER A 304 8.59 -0.60 -19.58
C SER A 304 9.56 -1.47 -18.78
N CYS A 305 9.55 -1.40 -17.45
CA CYS A 305 10.34 -2.27 -16.57
C CYS A 305 9.89 -3.73 -16.66
N ALA A 306 8.57 -3.99 -16.60
CA ALA A 306 8.02 -5.34 -16.68
C ALA A 306 8.35 -6.04 -18.01
N LEU A 307 8.27 -5.32 -19.13
CA LEU A 307 8.54 -5.86 -20.47
C LEU A 307 10.04 -6.03 -20.77
N ARG A 308 10.91 -5.25 -20.12
CA ARG A 308 12.37 -5.35 -20.26
C ARG A 308 13.01 -6.32 -19.28
N ALA A 309 12.30 -6.79 -18.27
CA ALA A 309 12.84 -7.72 -17.29
C ALA A 309 13.41 -8.98 -17.99
N PRO A 310 14.67 -9.37 -17.70
CA PRO A 310 15.22 -10.61 -18.22
C PRO A 310 14.36 -11.77 -17.70
N SER A 311 13.95 -12.70 -18.57
CA SER A 311 13.22 -13.90 -18.12
C SER A 311 14.10 -14.71 -17.18
N SER A 312 13.57 -15.16 -16.03
CA SER A 312 14.29 -15.87 -14.96
C SER A 312 15.10 -17.10 -15.40
N ASN A 313 14.85 -17.62 -16.60
CA ASN A 313 15.47 -18.83 -17.14
C ASN A 313 16.46 -18.55 -18.28
N ALA A 314 16.77 -17.28 -18.57
CA ALA A 314 17.74 -16.92 -19.59
C ALA A 314 19.14 -16.86 -18.98
N ASP A 315 19.86 -17.97 -18.99
CA ASP A 315 21.28 -18.07 -18.63
C ASP A 315 22.20 -17.38 -19.67
N GLY A 316 21.98 -16.09 -19.91
CA GLY A 316 22.86 -15.15 -20.62
C GLY A 316 23.42 -15.61 -21.98
N GLY A 317 22.75 -16.55 -22.66
CA GLY A 317 23.11 -16.97 -24.01
C GLY A 317 22.80 -15.90 -25.05
N GLY A 318 23.40 -15.99 -26.24
CA GLY A 318 23.16 -15.03 -27.32
C GLY A 318 21.70 -14.94 -27.80
N ASP A 319 20.89 -15.97 -27.53
CA ASP A 319 19.43 -15.93 -27.77
C ASP A 319 18.69 -15.02 -26.79
N ALA A 320 19.15 -14.95 -25.53
CA ALA A 320 18.61 -14.03 -24.54
C ALA A 320 18.91 -12.58 -24.93
N LEU A 321 20.14 -12.30 -25.38
CA LEU A 321 20.54 -10.97 -25.86
C LEU A 321 19.73 -10.53 -27.07
N ARG A 322 19.47 -11.44 -28.03
CA ARG A 322 18.63 -11.16 -29.20
C ARG A 322 17.16 -10.93 -28.84
N ALA A 323 16.61 -11.74 -27.92
CA ALA A 323 15.24 -11.54 -27.44
C ALA A 323 15.10 -10.21 -26.68
N LEU A 324 16.12 -9.83 -25.91
CA LEU A 324 16.17 -8.59 -25.14
C LEU A 324 16.33 -7.37 -26.06
N GLU A 325 17.16 -7.46 -27.11
CA GLU A 325 17.26 -6.47 -28.20
C GLU A 325 15.89 -6.24 -28.87
N ALA A 326 15.20 -7.32 -29.26
CA ALA A 326 13.90 -7.23 -29.92
C ALA A 326 12.83 -6.56 -29.05
N ARG A 327 12.89 -6.74 -27.72
CA ARG A 327 12.00 -6.10 -26.75
C ARG A 327 12.36 -4.63 -26.53
N GLN A 328 13.64 -4.30 -26.36
CA GLN A 328 14.07 -2.92 -26.10
C GLN A 328 13.86 -1.99 -27.30
N ARG A 329 13.94 -2.50 -28.54
CA ARG A 329 13.56 -1.72 -29.74
C ARG A 329 12.13 -1.20 -29.72
N LYS A 330 11.20 -1.91 -29.05
CA LYS A 330 9.80 -1.49 -28.96
C LYS A 330 9.55 -0.45 -27.86
N PHE A 331 10.46 -0.36 -26.89
CA PHE A 331 10.28 0.46 -25.68
C PHE A 331 11.55 1.25 -25.37
N PRO A 332 11.77 2.41 -26.00
CA PRO A 332 12.95 3.23 -25.78
C PRO A 332 12.97 3.88 -24.38
N GLN A 333 14.15 4.08 -23.78
CA GLN A 333 14.37 4.68 -22.46
C GLN A 333 14.68 6.18 -22.52
N LEU A 334 15.39 6.62 -23.56
CA LEU A 334 15.83 8.00 -23.70
C LEU A 334 14.68 9.03 -23.81
N PRO A 335 13.57 8.76 -24.52
CA PRO A 335 12.49 9.73 -24.64
C PRO A 335 11.86 10.11 -23.29
N LEU A 336 11.66 9.13 -22.40
CA LEU A 336 11.14 9.38 -21.05
C LEU A 336 12.16 10.15 -20.19
N ALA A 337 13.45 9.84 -20.33
CA ALA A 337 14.50 10.58 -19.62
C ALA A 337 14.56 12.06 -20.06
N PHE A 338 14.55 12.34 -21.37
CA PHE A 338 14.50 13.72 -21.87
C PHE A 338 13.22 14.44 -21.45
N PHE A 339 12.09 13.73 -21.43
CA PHE A 339 10.83 14.28 -20.96
C PHE A 339 10.89 14.67 -19.47
N LEU A 340 11.41 13.81 -18.60
CA LEU A 340 11.60 14.12 -17.18
C LEU A 340 12.56 15.29 -16.98
N LEU A 341 13.66 15.33 -17.73
CA LEU A 341 14.61 16.46 -17.69
C LEU A 341 13.95 17.79 -18.08
N LYS A 342 13.15 17.79 -19.15
CA LYS A 342 12.34 18.94 -19.57
C LYS A 342 11.32 19.31 -18.50
N LEU A 343 10.60 18.34 -17.96
CA LEU A 343 9.57 18.54 -16.92
C LEU A 343 10.18 19.19 -15.67
N MET A 344 11.31 18.67 -15.17
CA MET A 344 12.01 19.23 -14.01
C MET A 344 12.44 20.68 -14.19
N SER A 345 12.70 21.12 -15.41
CA SER A 345 13.03 22.53 -15.71
C SER A 345 11.84 23.49 -15.60
N HIS A 346 10.61 22.97 -15.70
CA HIS A 346 9.37 23.74 -15.64
C HIS A 346 8.61 23.61 -14.31
N LEU A 347 9.01 22.67 -13.44
CA LEU A 347 8.35 22.43 -12.16
C LEU A 347 9.06 23.19 -11.01
N GLU A 348 8.27 23.56 -10.01
CA GLU A 348 8.74 24.24 -8.78
C GLU A 348 8.24 23.51 -7.52
N GLY A 349 8.89 23.75 -6.38
CA GLY A 349 8.47 23.22 -5.08
C GLY A 349 8.43 21.69 -4.99
N SER A 350 7.37 21.15 -4.37
CA SER A 350 7.19 19.70 -4.14
C SER A 350 7.08 18.88 -5.43
N ALA A 351 6.58 19.48 -6.51
CA ALA A 351 6.43 18.86 -7.82
C ALA A 351 7.79 18.46 -8.43
N ARG A 352 8.71 19.42 -8.38
CA ARG A 352 10.08 19.23 -8.88
C ARG A 352 10.80 18.15 -8.09
N VAL A 353 10.63 18.12 -6.78
CA VAL A 353 11.28 17.14 -5.90
C VAL A 353 10.80 15.71 -6.19
N ARG A 354 9.51 15.54 -6.49
CA ARG A 354 8.95 14.24 -6.91
C ARG A 354 9.44 13.83 -8.31
N ALA A 355 9.53 14.78 -9.24
CA ALA A 355 10.12 14.51 -10.55
C ALA A 355 11.62 14.16 -10.45
N GLU A 356 12.36 14.82 -9.56
CA GLU A 356 13.76 14.51 -9.25
C GLU A 356 13.90 13.14 -8.59
N SER A 357 12.99 12.72 -7.70
CA SER A 357 13.04 11.36 -7.16
C SER A 357 12.83 10.31 -8.25
N TYR A 358 11.92 10.54 -9.20
CA TYR A 358 11.75 9.68 -10.37
C TYR A 358 12.97 9.70 -11.31
N TRP A 359 13.63 10.84 -11.46
CA TRP A 359 14.87 10.95 -12.22
C TRP A 359 15.97 10.01 -11.70
N TYR A 360 16.18 9.99 -10.37
CA TYR A 360 17.15 9.07 -9.75
C TYR A 360 16.64 7.62 -9.67
N ALA A 361 15.34 7.45 -9.40
CA ALA A 361 14.73 6.14 -9.24
C ALA A 361 14.56 5.38 -10.56
N TRP A 362 14.36 6.04 -11.70
CA TRP A 362 13.98 5.36 -12.96
C TRP A 362 15.08 5.40 -14.02
N VAL A 363 15.85 6.47 -14.07
CA VAL A 363 16.87 6.70 -15.12
C VAL A 363 18.24 6.32 -14.57
N SER A 364 18.95 5.42 -15.23
CA SER A 364 20.29 5.00 -14.78
C SER A 364 21.30 6.15 -14.84
N PRO A 365 22.38 6.14 -14.02
CA PRO A 365 23.44 7.14 -14.07
C PRO A 365 23.97 7.38 -15.49
N THR A 366 24.12 6.31 -16.28
CA THR A 366 24.51 6.37 -17.68
C THR A 366 23.54 7.19 -18.52
N LEU A 367 22.24 6.91 -18.44
CA LEU A 367 21.23 7.60 -19.24
C LEU A 367 21.03 9.05 -18.79
N ARG A 368 21.19 9.33 -17.49
CA ARG A 368 21.22 10.70 -16.97
C ARG A 368 22.41 11.47 -17.55
N ALA A 369 23.59 10.86 -17.58
CA ALA A 369 24.77 11.46 -18.20
C ALA A 369 24.56 11.72 -19.70
N VAL A 370 23.94 10.78 -20.43
CA VAL A 370 23.56 10.96 -21.85
C VAL A 370 22.60 12.14 -22.03
N ALA A 371 21.53 12.17 -21.24
CA ALA A 371 20.51 13.22 -21.33
C ALA A 371 21.04 14.61 -20.96
N CYS A 372 21.96 14.69 -20.00
CA CYS A 372 22.63 15.92 -19.59
C CYS A 372 23.85 16.28 -20.47
N GLY A 373 24.24 15.43 -21.43
CA GLY A 373 25.43 15.62 -22.27
C GLY A 373 26.76 15.53 -21.52
N GLN A 374 26.78 14.89 -20.35
CA GLN A 374 27.97 14.71 -19.52
C GLN A 374 28.91 13.63 -20.10
N PRO A 375 30.23 13.76 -19.89
CA PRO A 375 31.18 12.73 -20.31
C PRO A 375 31.02 11.45 -19.48
N VAL A 376 31.12 10.31 -20.15
CA VAL A 376 31.08 8.96 -19.58
C VAL A 376 32.40 8.23 -19.79
N GLU A 377 32.70 7.28 -18.91
CA GLU A 377 33.81 6.34 -19.02
C GLU A 377 33.25 4.94 -19.30
N LEU A 378 33.81 4.23 -20.27
CA LEU A 378 33.39 2.89 -20.66
C LEU A 378 34.43 1.87 -20.20
N LYS A 379 34.05 0.95 -19.34
CA LYS A 379 34.91 -0.12 -18.83
C LYS A 379 34.32 -1.48 -19.19
N ILE A 380 35.11 -2.37 -19.77
CA ILE A 380 34.67 -3.74 -20.05
C ILE A 380 35.13 -4.67 -18.93
N LEU A 381 34.26 -5.62 -18.54
CA LEU A 381 34.61 -6.67 -17.59
C LEU A 381 35.42 -7.76 -18.32
N SER A 382 36.75 -7.73 -18.16
CA SER A 382 37.62 -8.74 -18.75
C SER A 382 37.82 -9.89 -17.76
N ARG A 383 37.46 -11.10 -18.23
CA ARG A 383 37.59 -12.38 -17.52
C ARG A 383 36.64 -12.50 -16.35
N THR A 384 35.64 -13.36 -16.49
CA THR A 384 35.23 -14.40 -15.52
C THR A 384 33.87 -14.96 -15.95
N GLY A 385 33.77 -16.28 -16.06
CA GLY A 385 32.44 -16.90 -15.95
C GLY A 385 31.86 -16.63 -14.56
N ARG A 386 30.55 -16.83 -14.37
CA ARG A 386 29.80 -16.55 -13.12
C ARG A 386 30.46 -17.03 -11.80
N SER A 387 31.43 -17.94 -11.85
CA SER A 387 32.11 -18.53 -10.68
C SER A 387 33.17 -17.65 -10.00
N GLU A 388 33.68 -16.60 -10.64
CA GLU A 388 34.85 -15.84 -10.13
C GLU A 388 34.64 -14.30 -10.08
N TYR A 389 33.41 -13.85 -10.37
CA TYR A 389 33.01 -12.44 -10.23
C TYR A 389 32.41 -12.22 -8.83
N CYS A 390 33.16 -11.52 -7.97
CA CYS A 390 32.62 -10.91 -6.77
C CYS A 390 32.26 -9.45 -7.08
N VAL A 391 31.09 -9.00 -6.66
CA VAL A 391 30.63 -7.61 -6.83
C VAL A 391 31.68 -6.64 -6.29
N GLY A 392 32.26 -5.79 -7.15
CA GLY A 392 33.20 -4.73 -6.74
C GLY A 392 34.69 -4.97 -7.03
N ASP A 393 35.08 -6.03 -7.74
CA ASP A 393 36.48 -6.24 -8.16
C ASP A 393 36.92 -5.24 -9.26
N VAL A 394 37.36 -4.04 -8.85
CA VAL A 394 37.92 -2.99 -9.75
C VAL A 394 39.16 -3.49 -10.51
N SER A 395 39.83 -4.52 -10.00
CA SER A 395 41.06 -5.10 -10.56
C SER A 395 40.88 -5.82 -11.91
N LYS A 396 39.65 -6.10 -12.34
CA LYS A 396 39.34 -6.86 -13.57
C LYS A 396 38.71 -6.02 -14.69
N GLU A 397 38.59 -4.70 -14.49
CA GLU A 397 38.00 -3.78 -15.46
C GLU A 397 39.02 -3.19 -16.44
N GLU A 398 38.68 -3.16 -17.73
CA GLU A 398 39.54 -2.58 -18.78
C GLU A 398 38.89 -1.33 -19.38
N LEU A 399 39.65 -0.22 -19.42
CA LEU A 399 39.13 1.10 -19.79
C LEU A 399 39.23 1.36 -21.30
N LEU A 400 38.13 1.73 -21.95
CA LEU A 400 38.11 2.14 -23.36
C LEU A 400 38.67 3.56 -23.53
N TYR A 401 39.64 3.72 -24.43
CA TYR A 401 40.22 5.02 -24.71
C TYR A 401 40.60 5.23 -26.17
N ALA A 402 40.69 6.51 -26.54
CA ALA A 402 41.21 6.96 -27.83
C ALA A 402 42.72 7.24 -27.70
N PRO A 403 43.60 6.43 -28.32
CA PRO A 403 45.05 6.63 -28.28
C PRO A 403 45.46 7.93 -28.99
N GLY A 404 46.59 8.53 -28.60
CA GLY A 404 47.21 9.66 -29.31
C GLY A 404 47.78 9.26 -30.68
N ASP A 405 48.81 9.96 -31.15
CA ASP A 405 49.34 9.77 -32.51
C ASP A 405 49.81 8.34 -32.82
N ALA A 406 50.26 7.60 -31.78
CA ALA A 406 50.67 6.20 -31.88
C ALA A 406 49.55 5.20 -32.24
N GLY A 407 48.27 5.61 -32.19
CA GLY A 407 47.13 4.75 -32.53
C GLY A 407 46.39 5.14 -33.81
N THR A 408 46.99 6.02 -34.63
CA THR A 408 46.44 6.41 -35.93
C THR A 408 46.57 5.26 -36.92
N PHE A 409 45.47 4.94 -37.62
CA PHE A 409 45.47 3.90 -38.67
C PHE A 409 45.74 4.54 -40.04
N ASP A 410 45.08 5.65 -40.32
CA ASP A 410 45.34 6.52 -41.46
C ASP A 410 44.91 7.98 -41.18
N ASN A 411 44.85 8.81 -42.22
CA ASN A 411 44.44 10.21 -42.11
C ASN A 411 43.00 10.37 -41.59
N ASP A 412 42.13 9.39 -41.88
CA ASP A 412 40.70 9.47 -41.63
C ASP A 412 40.25 8.66 -40.40
N ARG A 413 41.09 7.76 -39.88
CA ARG A 413 40.71 6.73 -38.90
C ARG A 413 41.79 6.51 -37.84
N ARG A 414 41.34 6.24 -36.61
CA ARG A 414 42.20 5.89 -35.46
C ARG A 414 41.62 4.67 -34.74
N HIS A 415 42.48 3.83 -34.17
CA HIS A 415 42.06 2.67 -33.41
C HIS A 415 41.39 3.07 -32.08
N ALA A 416 40.34 2.36 -31.68
CA ALA A 416 39.86 2.37 -30.30
C ALA A 416 40.45 1.17 -29.54
N LEU A 417 40.99 1.39 -28.34
CA LEU A 417 41.72 0.37 -27.57
C LEU A 417 41.20 0.31 -26.13
N CYS A 418 41.34 -0.87 -25.51
CA CYS A 418 41.12 -1.07 -24.08
C CYS A 418 42.47 -1.13 -23.36
N TRP A 419 42.58 -0.42 -22.24
CA TRP A 419 43.75 -0.46 -21.35
C TRP A 419 43.58 -1.58 -20.32
N VAL A 420 44.58 -2.47 -20.27
CA VAL A 420 44.70 -3.59 -19.31
C VAL A 420 45.67 -3.13 -18.22
N GLY A 421 45.22 -3.05 -16.97
CA GLY A 421 46.06 -2.66 -15.84
C GLY A 421 47.28 -3.58 -15.64
N ASP A 422 48.34 -3.09 -14.99
CA ASP A 422 49.52 -3.91 -14.66
C ASP A 422 49.20 -4.88 -13.50
N GLU A 423 49.52 -6.17 -13.66
CA GLU A 423 49.16 -7.26 -12.71
C GLU A 423 50.03 -7.30 -11.43
N THR A 424 51.02 -6.42 -11.24
CA THR A 424 52.10 -6.65 -10.27
C THR A 424 51.99 -6.02 -8.89
N GLU A 425 51.00 -5.18 -8.57
CA GLU A 425 50.83 -4.65 -7.21
C GLU A 425 49.34 -4.56 -6.84
N HIS A 426 49.00 -4.91 -5.59
CA HIS A 426 47.63 -4.96 -5.05
C HIS A 426 46.93 -3.58 -4.92
N GLU A 427 47.36 -2.57 -5.67
CA GLU A 427 46.76 -1.24 -5.72
C GLU A 427 46.31 -0.92 -7.16
N VAL A 428 44.98 -0.88 -7.31
CA VAL A 428 44.15 -0.14 -8.29
C VAL A 428 44.89 0.34 -9.55
N ALA A 429 44.54 -0.20 -10.73
CA ALA A 429 45.15 0.15 -12.02
C ALA A 429 45.28 1.69 -12.23
N PRO A 430 46.51 2.28 -12.18
CA PRO A 430 46.72 3.72 -12.21
C PRO A 430 46.99 4.18 -13.66
N TRP A 431 45.93 4.24 -14.45
CA TRP A 431 45.83 5.05 -15.67
C TRP A 431 44.34 5.37 -15.89
N PRO A 432 43.93 6.62 -16.20
CA PRO A 432 44.74 7.72 -16.71
C PRO A 432 45.18 8.76 -15.65
N ALA A 433 46.38 9.31 -15.83
CA ALA A 433 46.79 10.55 -15.15
C ALA A 433 45.87 11.72 -15.54
N GLU A 434 45.75 12.74 -14.69
CA GLU A 434 44.78 13.85 -14.85
C GLU A 434 44.84 14.53 -16.24
N LYS A 435 46.04 14.65 -16.82
CA LYS A 435 46.26 15.21 -18.18
C LYS A 435 45.74 14.33 -19.32
N ASP A 436 45.68 13.02 -19.11
CA ASP A 436 45.26 12.02 -20.10
C ASP A 436 43.83 11.53 -19.90
N ARG A 437 43.17 11.94 -18.81
CA ARG A 437 41.80 11.52 -18.49
C ARG A 437 40.79 11.82 -19.60
N THR A 438 40.98 12.93 -20.31
CA THR A 438 40.15 13.31 -21.46
C THR A 438 40.19 12.30 -22.62
N LYS A 439 41.23 11.46 -22.73
CA LYS A 439 41.34 10.42 -23.77
C LYS A 439 40.46 9.20 -23.50
N ALA A 440 40.08 8.98 -22.23
CA ALA A 440 39.19 7.90 -21.80
C ALA A 440 37.74 8.35 -21.64
N GLN A 441 37.46 9.65 -21.80
CA GLN A 441 36.12 10.22 -21.70
C GLN A 441 35.43 10.24 -23.07
N TRP A 442 34.18 9.81 -23.08
CA TRP A 442 33.32 9.74 -24.25
C TRP A 442 32.02 10.49 -24.00
N ARG A 443 31.40 11.06 -25.04
CA ARG A 443 30.06 11.64 -25.00
C ARG A 443 29.13 10.78 -25.85
N LEU A 444 28.01 10.38 -25.27
CA LEU A 444 26.95 9.67 -25.99
C LEU A 444 25.96 10.72 -26.47
N ILE A 445 25.93 10.98 -27.78
CA ILE A 445 25.09 12.01 -28.39
C ILE A 445 23.88 11.33 -29.04
N PRO A 446 22.64 11.61 -28.61
CA PRO A 446 21.46 11.02 -29.23
C PRO A 446 21.37 11.43 -30.70
N SER A 447 21.14 10.45 -31.57
CA SER A 447 20.96 10.68 -33.01
C SER A 447 19.53 11.10 -33.35
N ASP A 448 18.56 10.71 -32.52
CA ASP A 448 17.16 11.09 -32.55
C ASP A 448 16.67 11.19 -31.10
N VAL A 449 15.84 12.18 -30.79
CA VAL A 449 15.25 12.39 -29.44
C VAL A 449 14.23 11.29 -29.12
N HIS A 450 13.70 10.63 -30.15
CA HIS A 450 12.66 9.62 -30.03
C HIS A 450 13.16 8.17 -30.12
N ALA A 451 14.45 7.96 -30.39
CA ALA A 451 15.05 6.63 -30.51
C ALA A 451 16.20 6.44 -29.52
N ASP A 452 16.47 5.19 -29.16
CA ASP A 452 17.58 4.83 -28.26
C ASP A 452 18.93 4.72 -28.98
N THR A 453 19.10 5.41 -30.12
CA THR A 453 20.33 5.38 -30.91
C THR A 453 21.18 6.62 -30.69
N PHE A 454 22.48 6.43 -30.45
CA PHE A 454 23.44 7.50 -30.20
C PHE A 454 24.74 7.32 -30.98
N LEU A 455 25.44 8.43 -31.18
CA LEU A 455 26.81 8.50 -31.65
C LEU A 455 27.73 8.58 -30.43
N VAL A 456 28.80 7.79 -30.41
CA VAL A 456 29.80 7.83 -29.33
C VAL A 456 30.95 8.73 -29.79
N GLN A 457 31.15 9.87 -29.15
CA GLN A 457 32.18 10.86 -29.51
C GLN A 457 33.29 10.91 -28.45
N SER A 458 34.55 10.93 -28.87
CA SER A 458 35.68 11.15 -27.94
C SER A 458 35.71 12.61 -27.48
N VAL A 459 35.86 12.85 -26.17
CA VAL A 459 35.95 14.23 -25.61
C VAL A 459 37.24 14.92 -26.05
N ARG A 460 38.36 14.18 -26.15
CA ARG A 460 39.67 14.76 -26.47
C ARG A 460 39.81 15.17 -27.94
N PHE A 461 39.32 14.33 -28.85
CA PHE A 461 39.57 14.48 -30.29
C PHE A 461 38.32 14.83 -31.10
N GLU A 462 37.13 14.80 -30.48
CA GLU A 462 35.84 15.03 -31.14
C GLU A 462 35.52 14.03 -32.28
N GLU A 463 36.21 12.89 -32.28
CA GLU A 463 36.08 11.80 -33.25
C GLU A 463 34.98 10.81 -32.85
N TYR A 464 34.27 10.23 -33.82
CA TYR A 464 33.13 9.33 -33.55
C TYR A 464 33.49 7.84 -33.67
N LEU A 465 33.11 7.02 -32.68
CA LEU A 465 33.28 5.58 -32.71
C LEU A 465 32.34 4.94 -33.74
N TYR A 466 32.87 4.09 -34.62
CA TYR A 466 32.07 3.33 -35.58
C TYR A 466 32.64 1.93 -35.80
N ALA A 467 31.76 1.02 -36.21
CA ALA A 467 32.14 -0.34 -36.59
C ALA A 467 32.38 -0.39 -38.11
N ALA A 468 33.56 -0.82 -38.56
CA ALA A 468 33.91 -0.82 -39.98
C ALA A 468 33.38 -2.08 -40.69
N ASP A 469 32.50 -1.90 -41.67
CA ASP A 469 31.89 -2.99 -42.47
C ASP A 469 32.87 -3.63 -43.47
N TYR A 470 33.85 -2.87 -43.95
CA TYR A 470 34.89 -3.33 -44.87
C TYR A 470 36.13 -3.92 -44.20
N ALA A 471 36.34 -3.69 -42.89
CA ALA A 471 37.56 -4.08 -42.18
C ALA A 471 37.31 -5.26 -41.22
N LYS A 472 37.03 -6.42 -41.81
CA LYS A 472 36.81 -7.67 -41.07
C LYS A 472 38.13 -8.22 -40.52
N PHE A 473 38.26 -8.23 -39.20
CA PHE A 473 39.32 -8.89 -38.44
C PHE A 473 39.07 -10.41 -38.41
N LYS A 474 40.14 -11.20 -38.23
CA LYS A 474 40.21 -12.69 -38.23
C LYS A 474 38.85 -13.44 -38.14
N LYS A 475 38.71 -14.49 -38.94
CA LYS A 475 37.61 -15.44 -38.77
C LYS A 475 37.77 -16.19 -37.44
N ASP A 476 36.68 -16.29 -36.68
CA ASP A 476 36.58 -17.20 -35.53
C ASP A 476 36.88 -18.65 -35.96
N GLY A 477 37.15 -19.54 -35.00
CA GLY A 477 37.33 -20.98 -35.27
C GLY A 477 36.17 -21.66 -36.03
N LEU A 478 35.02 -20.98 -36.14
CA LEU A 478 33.81 -21.38 -36.87
C LEU A 478 33.56 -20.59 -38.17
N GLY A 479 34.48 -19.72 -38.59
CA GLY A 479 34.39 -19.00 -39.88
C GLY A 479 33.61 -17.69 -39.89
N LYS A 480 32.99 -17.28 -38.78
CA LYS A 480 32.34 -15.95 -38.62
C LYS A 480 33.39 -14.84 -38.52
N THR A 481 33.17 -13.72 -39.21
CA THR A 481 34.11 -12.59 -39.29
C THR A 481 33.86 -11.58 -38.18
N ARG A 482 34.91 -11.15 -37.47
CA ARG A 482 34.85 -10.03 -36.49
C ARG A 482 35.04 -8.71 -37.22
N SER A 483 34.43 -7.60 -36.81
CA SER A 483 34.66 -6.29 -37.45
C SER A 483 35.54 -5.39 -36.56
N ARG A 484 36.45 -4.60 -37.18
CA ARG A 484 37.28 -3.65 -36.44
C ARG A 484 36.49 -2.41 -36.06
N VAL A 485 36.80 -1.86 -34.88
CA VAL A 485 36.24 -0.60 -34.39
C VAL A 485 37.28 0.51 -34.50
N PHE A 486 36.86 1.64 -35.04
CA PHE A 486 37.70 2.83 -35.23
C PHE A 486 36.98 4.08 -34.75
N THR A 487 37.73 5.15 -34.51
CA THR A 487 37.22 6.51 -34.41
C THR A 487 37.36 7.22 -35.77
N TRP A 488 36.30 7.91 -36.17
CA TRP A 488 36.16 8.65 -37.42
C TRP A 488 36.66 10.07 -37.24
N ARG A 489 37.71 10.44 -37.99
CA ARG A 489 38.45 11.71 -37.80
C ARG A 489 37.91 12.88 -38.61
N LYS A 490 37.06 12.64 -39.60
CA LYS A 490 36.47 13.72 -40.41
C LYS A 490 35.39 14.43 -39.59
N THR A 491 35.74 15.56 -39.00
CA THR A 491 34.82 16.37 -38.18
C THR A 491 33.67 16.98 -38.98
N ALA A 492 33.80 17.11 -40.30
CA ALA A 492 32.77 17.65 -41.19
C ALA A 492 31.69 16.61 -41.61
N GLU A 493 31.95 15.32 -41.46
CA GLU A 493 31.08 14.23 -41.94
C GLU A 493 30.79 13.25 -40.80
N SER A 494 29.52 12.94 -40.55
CA SER A 494 29.16 11.90 -39.59
C SER A 494 29.47 10.51 -40.16
N PRO A 495 29.84 9.52 -39.33
CA PRO A 495 30.14 8.14 -39.76
C PRO A 495 28.93 7.36 -40.31
N GLY A 496 27.82 8.04 -40.64
CA GLY A 496 26.61 7.43 -41.18
C GLY A 496 25.95 6.44 -40.23
N GLN A 497 25.33 5.39 -40.78
CA GLN A 497 24.62 4.36 -39.99
C GLN A 497 25.58 3.45 -39.21
N ALA A 498 26.83 3.29 -39.66
CA ALA A 498 27.84 2.44 -39.03
C ALA A 498 28.35 2.99 -37.68
N GLY A 499 28.17 4.28 -37.42
CA GLY A 499 28.51 4.93 -36.14
C GLY A 499 27.35 5.05 -35.16
N LYS A 500 26.16 4.54 -35.49
CA LYS A 500 25.00 4.54 -34.59
C LYS A 500 25.04 3.31 -33.68
N TRP A 501 24.98 3.56 -32.38
CA TRP A 501 24.99 2.56 -31.32
C TRP A 501 23.72 2.63 -30.49
N GLN A 502 23.36 1.52 -29.86
CA GLN A 502 22.23 1.39 -28.95
C GLN A 502 22.71 0.73 -27.64
N LEU A 503 22.21 1.20 -26.49
CA LEU A 503 22.51 0.62 -25.19
C LEU A 503 21.51 -0.48 -24.90
N VAL A 504 22.02 -1.65 -24.53
CA VAL A 504 21.22 -2.81 -24.13
C VAL A 504 21.48 -3.11 -22.66
N ALA A 505 20.53 -2.80 -21.78
CA ALA A 505 20.66 -3.08 -20.35
C ALA A 505 20.74 -4.60 -20.09
N LEU A 506 21.78 -5.04 -19.36
CA LEU A 506 22.06 -6.46 -19.12
C LEU A 506 21.55 -6.96 -17.76
N SER A 507 21.41 -6.08 -16.78
CA SER A 507 20.97 -6.39 -15.42
C SER A 507 19.95 -5.36 -14.94
N VAL A 508 19.01 -5.80 -14.10
CA VAL A 508 18.06 -4.92 -13.40
C VAL A 508 18.66 -4.41 -12.09
N GLU A 509 19.55 -5.19 -11.47
CA GLU A 509 20.20 -4.85 -10.20
C GLU A 509 21.42 -3.94 -10.44
N GLU A 510 22.21 -4.21 -11.47
CA GLU A 510 23.37 -3.40 -11.85
C GLU A 510 22.99 -2.39 -12.94
N ARG A 511 22.60 -1.18 -12.51
CA ARG A 511 22.08 -0.11 -13.39
C ARG A 511 23.08 0.49 -14.38
N ASP A 512 24.37 0.25 -14.18
CA ASP A 512 25.46 0.78 -15.01
C ASP A 512 25.97 -0.21 -16.06
N MET A 513 25.38 -1.41 -16.14
CA MET A 513 25.86 -2.50 -16.99
C MET A 513 25.06 -2.62 -18.29
N PHE A 514 25.74 -2.32 -19.41
CA PHE A 514 25.16 -2.28 -20.74
C PHE A 514 25.98 -3.08 -21.76
N ALA A 515 25.34 -3.57 -22.80
CA ALA A 515 26.00 -3.95 -24.04
C ALA A 515 25.80 -2.85 -25.09
N LEU A 516 26.87 -2.45 -25.79
CA LEU A 516 26.77 -1.55 -26.93
C LEU A 516 26.49 -2.36 -28.19
N TYR A 517 25.34 -2.11 -28.80
CA TYR A 517 24.87 -2.80 -29.99
C TYR A 517 24.86 -1.88 -31.20
N ASN A 518 25.31 -2.37 -32.36
CA ASN A 518 25.26 -1.65 -33.62
C ASN A 518 24.09 -2.15 -34.49
N PRO A 519 23.00 -1.38 -34.67
CA PRO A 519 21.84 -1.83 -35.44
C PRO A 519 22.10 -2.05 -36.94
N TYR A 520 23.09 -1.37 -37.52
CA TYR A 520 23.42 -1.50 -38.94
C TYR A 520 24.06 -2.85 -39.25
N GLN A 521 25.01 -3.28 -38.41
CA GLN A 521 25.74 -4.55 -38.60
C GLN A 521 25.15 -5.72 -37.82
N ARG A 522 24.27 -5.45 -36.85
CA ARG A 522 23.72 -6.43 -35.90
C ARG A 522 24.79 -7.12 -35.05
N GLU A 523 25.78 -6.34 -34.63
CA GLU A 523 26.93 -6.81 -33.85
C GLU A 523 27.05 -6.05 -32.53
N PHE A 524 27.62 -6.70 -31.52
CA PHE A 524 27.90 -6.14 -30.20
C PHE A 524 29.36 -5.75 -30.07
N LEU A 525 29.63 -4.63 -29.38
CA LEU A 525 30.96 -4.19 -29.02
C LEU A 525 31.55 -5.08 -27.91
N TYR A 526 32.78 -5.54 -28.09
CA TYR A 526 33.49 -6.30 -27.08
C TYR A 526 35.02 -6.19 -27.24
N ALA A 527 35.76 -6.60 -26.21
CA ALA A 527 37.22 -6.68 -26.24
C ALA A 527 37.64 -8.14 -26.00
N PRO A 528 38.16 -8.85 -27.02
CA PRO A 528 38.60 -10.23 -26.86
C PRO A 528 39.84 -10.36 -25.94
N THR A 529 39.84 -11.38 -25.08
CA THR A 529 41.00 -11.72 -24.21
C THR A 529 42.21 -12.25 -25.00
N ALA A 530 41.99 -12.80 -26.19
CA ALA A 530 43.02 -13.45 -27.01
C ALA A 530 43.76 -12.51 -27.99
N ASP A 531 43.17 -11.37 -28.36
CA ASP A 531 43.74 -10.45 -29.37
C ASP A 531 44.31 -9.19 -28.70
N VAL A 532 45.49 -9.36 -28.11
CA VAL A 532 46.26 -8.33 -27.40
C VAL A 532 47.18 -7.57 -28.37
N MET A 533 47.24 -6.24 -28.28
CA MET A 533 48.15 -5.40 -29.08
C MET A 533 49.55 -5.37 -28.44
N ASP A 534 49.62 -5.12 -27.14
CA ASP A 534 50.83 -5.15 -26.31
C ASP A 534 50.46 -5.57 -24.88
N SER A 535 51.43 -5.71 -23.98
CA SER A 535 51.18 -6.16 -22.61
C SER A 535 50.17 -5.30 -21.82
N LYS A 536 49.83 -4.10 -22.30
CA LYS A 536 48.95 -3.12 -21.63
C LYS A 536 47.70 -2.75 -22.44
N ARG A 537 47.57 -3.18 -23.70
CA ARG A 537 46.53 -2.71 -24.63
C ARG A 537 45.87 -3.85 -25.40
N ARG A 538 44.56 -3.78 -25.53
CA ARG A 538 43.74 -4.72 -26.32
C ARG A 538 42.96 -4.02 -27.41
N HIS A 539 42.74 -4.75 -28.51
CA HIS A 539 41.89 -4.29 -29.59
C HIS A 539 40.41 -4.40 -29.21
N VAL A 540 39.63 -3.41 -29.66
CA VAL A 540 38.18 -3.42 -29.54
C VAL A 540 37.58 -3.84 -30.87
N LEU A 541 36.66 -4.81 -30.84
CA LEU A 541 36.05 -5.41 -32.02
C LEU A 541 34.53 -5.46 -31.86
N THR A 542 33.83 -5.78 -32.94
CA THR A 542 32.42 -6.17 -32.90
C THR A 542 32.22 -7.61 -33.36
N ARG A 543 31.22 -8.28 -32.79
CA ARG A 543 30.84 -9.66 -33.11
C ARG A 543 29.33 -9.87 -32.98
N THR A 544 28.76 -10.73 -33.81
CA THR A 544 27.35 -11.16 -33.71
C THR A 544 27.12 -12.00 -32.45
N ALA A 545 25.92 -11.92 -31.87
CA ALA A 545 25.56 -12.78 -30.75
C ALA A 545 25.74 -14.28 -31.09
N PRO A 546 26.29 -15.10 -30.16
CA PRO A 546 26.48 -16.53 -30.36
C PRO A 546 25.14 -17.29 -30.48
N ASP A 547 25.09 -18.31 -31.33
CA ASP A 547 23.90 -19.16 -31.55
C ASP A 547 23.92 -20.35 -30.57
N GLY A 548 23.25 -20.23 -29.41
CA GLY A 548 23.05 -21.33 -28.45
C GLY A 548 24.13 -21.56 -27.37
N GLY A 549 23.78 -22.34 -26.35
CA GLY A 549 24.50 -22.51 -25.07
C GLY A 549 25.85 -23.24 -25.09
N SER A 550 26.41 -23.57 -26.26
CA SER A 550 27.70 -24.25 -26.39
C SER A 550 28.84 -23.33 -26.90
N GLU A 551 28.55 -22.06 -27.23
CA GLU A 551 29.46 -21.17 -27.95
C GLU A 551 30.36 -20.27 -27.07
N THR A 552 30.29 -20.35 -25.74
CA THR A 552 31.21 -19.60 -24.87
C THR A 552 32.36 -20.51 -24.43
N PRO A 553 33.55 -20.50 -25.07
CA PRO A 553 34.70 -21.13 -24.45
C PRO A 553 34.93 -20.44 -23.10
N ALA A 554 35.12 -21.20 -22.02
CA ALA A 554 35.44 -20.68 -20.69
C ALA A 554 36.64 -19.69 -20.70
N LYS A 555 37.42 -19.64 -21.78
CA LYS A 555 38.55 -18.73 -22.04
C LYS A 555 38.15 -17.30 -22.46
N GLU A 556 36.92 -17.06 -22.93
CA GLU A 556 36.44 -15.73 -23.41
C GLU A 556 35.42 -15.07 -22.46
N GLY A 557 35.23 -15.56 -21.23
CA GLY A 557 34.44 -14.85 -20.19
C GLY A 557 32.95 -15.21 -20.07
N GLY A 558 32.51 -16.34 -20.65
CA GLY A 558 31.17 -16.87 -20.41
C GLY A 558 30.02 -15.98 -20.93
N ALA A 559 28.91 -15.94 -20.19
CA ALA A 559 27.64 -15.31 -20.61
C ALA A 559 27.63 -13.77 -20.68
N MET A 560 28.68 -13.09 -20.19
CA MET A 560 28.76 -11.62 -20.07
C MET A 560 29.90 -11.00 -20.90
N TRP A 561 30.36 -11.69 -21.95
CA TRP A 561 31.50 -11.30 -22.78
C TRP A 561 31.41 -9.91 -23.45
N CYS A 562 30.21 -9.33 -23.56
CA CYS A 562 29.95 -8.00 -24.13
C CYS A 562 29.47 -6.97 -23.09
N ALA A 563 29.72 -7.21 -21.80
CA ALA A 563 29.24 -6.36 -20.71
C ALA A 563 30.18 -5.17 -20.46
N TRP A 564 29.66 -3.97 -20.64
CA TRP A 564 30.33 -2.70 -20.39
C TRP A 564 29.70 -2.00 -19.19
N ARG A 565 30.51 -1.67 -18.19
CA ARG A 565 30.16 -0.70 -17.14
C ARG A 565 30.34 0.70 -17.71
N ILE A 566 29.26 1.46 -17.80
CA ILE A 566 29.27 2.82 -18.33
C ILE A 566 28.83 3.78 -17.24
N ALA A 567 29.77 4.56 -16.71
CA ALA A 567 29.52 5.48 -15.61
C ALA A 567 29.86 6.92 -16.00
N PRO A 568 29.20 7.94 -15.39
CA PRO A 568 29.61 9.33 -15.55
C PRO A 568 31.06 9.53 -15.08
N ALA A 569 31.84 10.31 -15.83
CA ALA A 569 33.25 10.54 -15.53
C ALA A 569 33.46 11.42 -14.27
N GLN A 570 32.47 12.25 -13.93
CA GLN A 570 32.41 13.04 -12.71
C GLN A 570 31.03 12.85 -12.11
N GLN A 571 30.97 12.47 -10.83
CA GLN A 571 29.73 12.28 -10.11
C GLN A 571 29.89 12.88 -8.71
N SER A 572 28.94 13.70 -8.29
CA SER A 572 28.98 14.30 -6.96
C SER A 572 28.80 13.23 -5.87
N PRO A 573 29.35 13.42 -4.64
CA PRO A 573 29.12 12.51 -3.52
C PRO A 573 27.62 12.34 -3.21
N MET A 574 26.83 13.41 -3.40
CA MET A 574 25.37 13.35 -3.25
C MET A 574 24.73 12.39 -4.27
N GLU A 575 25.03 12.54 -5.56
CA GLU A 575 24.51 11.65 -6.60
C GLU A 575 24.94 10.20 -6.38
N ARG A 576 26.18 9.97 -5.91
CA ARG A 576 26.64 8.62 -5.52
C ARG A 576 25.83 8.05 -4.37
N GLY A 577 25.55 8.87 -3.36
CA GLY A 577 24.75 8.47 -2.19
C GLY A 577 23.29 8.15 -2.54
N VAL A 578 22.64 8.99 -3.35
CA VAL A 578 21.26 8.74 -3.82
C VAL A 578 21.19 7.52 -4.75
N GLU A 579 22.19 7.32 -5.62
CA GLU A 579 22.21 6.12 -6.46
C GLU A 579 22.40 4.84 -5.63
N ALA A 580 23.33 4.85 -4.67
CA ALA A 580 23.53 3.73 -3.75
C ALA A 580 22.24 3.41 -2.96
N PHE A 581 21.44 4.44 -2.62
CA PHE A 581 20.15 4.26 -1.97
C PHE A 581 19.17 3.48 -2.87
N PHE A 582 18.99 3.89 -4.13
CA PHE A 582 18.09 3.19 -5.07
C PHE A 582 18.61 1.82 -5.51
N ALA A 583 19.92 1.62 -5.50
CA ALA A 583 20.57 0.31 -5.69
C ALA A 583 20.44 -0.61 -4.45
N LYS A 584 19.75 -0.17 -3.38
CA LYS A 584 19.59 -0.87 -2.10
C LYS A 584 20.91 -1.14 -1.35
N GLN A 585 21.97 -0.41 -1.70
CA GLN A 585 23.27 -0.43 -1.03
C GLN A 585 23.29 0.62 0.10
N TYR A 586 22.40 0.44 1.09
CA TYR A 586 22.17 1.43 2.14
C TYR A 586 23.43 1.83 2.95
N PRO A 587 24.40 0.95 3.27
CA PRO A 587 25.61 1.36 3.99
C PRO A 587 26.46 2.36 3.19
N ALA A 588 26.67 2.08 1.91
CA ALA A 588 27.40 2.97 1.01
C ALA A 588 26.65 4.29 0.79
N ALA A 589 25.31 4.23 0.74
CA ALA A 589 24.47 5.42 0.65
C ALA A 589 24.68 6.35 1.85
N VAL A 590 24.67 5.83 3.08
CA VAL A 590 24.86 6.63 4.30
C VAL A 590 26.24 7.28 4.33
N GLU A 591 27.29 6.57 3.95
CA GLU A 591 28.66 7.10 3.89
C GLU A 591 28.79 8.24 2.88
N GLN A 592 28.35 8.00 1.64
CA GLN A 592 28.46 9.00 0.56
C GLN A 592 27.57 10.23 0.81
N LEU A 593 26.36 10.05 1.37
CA LEU A 593 25.50 11.18 1.76
C LEU A 593 26.07 11.98 2.93
N THR A 594 26.84 11.35 3.82
CA THR A 594 27.52 12.05 4.91
C THR A 594 28.67 12.90 4.38
N LEU A 595 29.49 12.35 3.49
CA LEU A 595 30.53 13.12 2.78
C LEU A 595 29.92 14.27 1.96
N ALA A 596 28.75 14.05 1.34
CA ALA A 596 28.06 15.10 0.59
C ALA A 596 27.62 16.28 1.46
N LEU A 597 27.25 16.04 2.72
CA LEU A 597 26.86 17.10 3.65
C LEU A 597 28.04 18.01 4.03
N ASP A 598 29.27 17.48 4.02
CA ASP A 598 30.48 18.27 4.29
C ASP A 598 30.90 19.12 3.08
N ASP A 599 30.66 18.62 1.86
CA ASP A 599 31.07 19.26 0.59
C ASP A 599 30.03 20.26 0.05
N LEU A 600 28.76 20.15 0.42
CA LEU A 600 27.67 20.98 -0.13
C LEU A 600 27.61 22.38 0.53
N PRO A 601 27.61 23.48 -0.25
CA PRO A 601 27.52 24.83 0.31
C PRO A 601 26.08 25.27 0.65
N ASP A 602 25.06 24.62 0.06
CA ASP A 602 23.67 25.08 0.09
C ASP A 602 22.73 24.21 0.94
N ASN A 603 22.02 24.85 1.87
CA ASN A 603 21.06 24.23 2.80
C ASN A 603 19.84 23.53 2.15
N THR A 604 19.59 23.67 0.84
CA THR A 604 18.44 23.04 0.15
C THR A 604 18.71 21.58 -0.22
N GLU A 605 19.91 21.27 -0.70
CA GLU A 605 20.30 19.89 -1.05
C GLU A 605 20.58 19.06 0.22
N HIS A 606 20.89 19.72 1.34
CA HIS A 606 20.99 19.09 2.66
C HIS A 606 19.71 18.36 3.07
N VAL A 607 18.53 18.94 2.81
CA VAL A 607 17.24 18.30 3.15
C VAL A 607 17.08 16.95 2.43
N LYS A 608 17.53 16.87 1.17
CA LYS A 608 17.51 15.62 0.40
C LYS A 608 18.49 14.61 0.98
N CYS A 609 19.73 15.04 1.29
CA CYS A 609 20.73 14.18 1.92
C CYS A 609 20.23 13.61 3.25
N PHE A 610 19.64 14.45 4.13
CA PHE A 610 19.04 13.98 5.38
C PHE A 610 17.87 13.03 5.15
N ALA A 611 16.96 13.31 4.22
CA ALA A 611 15.80 12.44 3.95
C ALA A 611 16.20 11.04 3.44
N TYR A 612 17.13 10.97 2.48
CA TYR A 612 17.64 9.70 1.96
C TYR A 612 18.53 8.97 2.98
N ARG A 613 19.37 9.69 3.74
CA ARG A 613 20.22 9.10 4.80
C ARG A 613 19.39 8.53 5.93
N MET A 614 18.40 9.28 6.40
CA MET A 614 17.44 8.84 7.40
C MET A 614 16.68 7.59 6.93
N THR A 615 16.22 7.57 5.68
CA THR A 615 15.54 6.40 5.12
C THR A 615 16.49 5.21 4.99
N ALA A 616 17.73 5.42 4.55
CA ALA A 616 18.74 4.36 4.51
C ALA A 616 19.01 3.79 5.92
N ASN A 617 19.12 4.65 6.94
CA ASN A 617 19.28 4.23 8.34
C ASN A 617 18.07 3.46 8.85
N LEU A 618 16.83 3.84 8.48
CA LEU A 618 15.62 3.07 8.76
C LEU A 618 15.66 1.67 8.12
N ARG A 619 16.09 1.57 6.86
CA ARG A 619 16.24 0.27 6.18
C ARG A 619 17.35 -0.59 6.79
N LEU A 620 18.39 0.04 7.33
CA LEU A 620 19.47 -0.59 8.10
C LEU A 620 19.11 -0.88 9.56
N ARG A 621 17.89 -0.54 10.01
CA ARG A 621 17.42 -0.70 11.40
C ARG A 621 18.24 0.09 12.43
N ARG A 622 18.86 1.20 12.02
CA ARG A 622 19.61 2.13 12.90
C ARG A 622 18.71 3.30 13.32
N PHE A 623 17.75 3.03 14.20
CA PHE A 623 16.73 4.00 14.60
C PHE A 623 17.28 5.20 15.39
N ASP A 624 18.36 5.00 16.15
CA ASP A 624 18.98 6.07 16.95
C ASP A 624 19.51 7.23 16.09
N LEU A 625 19.88 6.92 14.83
CA LEU A 625 20.44 7.88 13.88
C LEU A 625 19.36 8.62 13.06
N VAL A 626 18.07 8.29 13.26
CA VAL A 626 16.94 8.91 12.55
C VAL A 626 16.50 10.21 13.21
N ALA A 627 16.46 10.23 14.55
CA ALA A 627 16.10 11.41 15.34
C ALA A 627 16.97 12.65 15.04
N PRO A 628 18.32 12.57 14.99
CA PRO A 628 19.15 13.73 14.70
C PRO A 628 18.95 14.27 13.27
N ASP A 629 18.77 13.38 12.28
CA ASP A 629 18.49 13.79 10.90
C ASP A 629 17.13 14.51 10.79
N PHE A 630 16.12 14.04 11.52
CA PHE A 630 14.82 14.69 11.58
C PHE A 630 14.87 16.08 12.26
N GLN A 631 15.61 16.19 13.38
CA GLN A 631 15.83 17.47 14.07
C GLN A 631 16.60 18.47 13.19
N ALA A 632 17.59 18.00 12.43
CA ALA A 632 18.32 18.82 11.47
C ALA A 632 17.41 19.36 10.37
N ILE A 633 16.47 18.55 9.87
CA ILE A 633 15.46 18.99 8.89
C ILE A 633 14.53 20.04 9.51
N GLN A 634 14.07 19.85 10.75
CA GLN A 634 13.21 20.82 11.44
C GLN A 634 13.93 22.16 11.68
N ALA A 635 15.21 22.12 12.05
CA ALA A 635 16.02 23.31 12.26
C ALA A 635 16.21 24.16 10.98
N LEU A 636 16.11 23.55 9.79
CA LEU A 636 16.23 24.25 8.51
C LEU A 636 15.03 25.14 8.15
N GLY A 637 13.84 24.92 8.77
CA GLY A 637 12.68 25.83 8.82
C GLY A 637 11.99 26.28 7.51
N GLY A 638 10.75 26.80 7.66
CA GLY A 638 10.06 27.68 6.68
C GLY A 638 9.60 27.03 5.37
N ASP A 639 10.18 27.46 4.25
CA ASP A 639 9.79 27.07 2.88
C ASP A 639 10.42 25.73 2.42
N LYS A 640 11.47 25.28 3.10
CA LYS A 640 12.22 24.05 2.74
C LYS A 640 11.53 22.77 3.23
N ALA A 641 10.53 22.88 4.11
CA ALA A 641 9.63 21.78 4.48
C ALA A 641 8.74 21.34 3.29
N ALA A 642 8.50 22.21 2.30
CA ALA A 642 7.79 21.82 1.07
C ALA A 642 8.56 20.76 0.26
N ILE A 643 9.91 20.76 0.32
CA ILE A 643 10.78 19.74 -0.26
C ILE A 643 10.56 18.40 0.47
N PHE A 644 10.45 18.44 1.79
CA PHE A 644 10.15 17.29 2.63
C PHE A 644 8.76 16.68 2.30
N HIS A 645 7.75 17.52 2.10
CA HIS A 645 6.44 17.10 1.60
C HIS A 645 6.49 16.54 0.16
N GLY A 646 7.38 17.05 -0.70
CA GLY A 646 7.64 16.48 -2.03
C GLY A 646 8.18 15.05 -2.01
N LEU A 647 8.79 14.64 -0.90
CA LEU A 647 9.24 13.27 -0.63
C LEU A 647 8.18 12.42 0.08
N ALA A 648 6.90 12.81 0.08
CA ALA A 648 5.79 12.04 0.68
C ALA A 648 5.77 10.55 0.29
N HIS A 649 6.11 10.22 -0.96
CA HIS A 649 6.19 8.83 -1.42
C HIS A 649 7.22 8.00 -0.64
N LEU A 650 8.36 8.60 -0.26
CA LEU A 650 9.39 7.95 0.55
C LEU A 650 8.86 7.62 1.96
N TRP A 651 8.00 8.49 2.48
CA TRP A 651 7.34 8.32 3.78
C TRP A 651 6.26 7.25 3.75
N GLU A 652 5.46 7.21 2.70
CA GLU A 652 4.46 6.16 2.46
C GLU A 652 5.13 4.79 2.30
N GLU A 653 6.24 4.72 1.55
CA GLU A 653 7.05 3.51 1.41
C GLU A 653 7.68 3.07 2.73
N ASN A 654 8.10 4.02 3.57
CA ASN A 654 8.64 3.73 4.90
C ASN A 654 7.53 3.29 5.86
N ALA A 655 6.35 3.90 5.82
CA ALA A 655 5.19 3.49 6.60
C ALA A 655 4.76 2.07 6.21
N ASN A 656 4.68 1.77 4.91
CA ASN A 656 4.40 0.43 4.40
C ASN A 656 5.50 -0.55 4.78
N TYR A 657 6.78 -0.17 4.70
CA TYR A 657 7.88 -1.03 5.14
C TYR A 657 7.82 -1.32 6.64
N LEU A 658 7.49 -0.32 7.47
CA LEU A 658 7.32 -0.49 8.91
C LEU A 658 6.09 -1.35 9.21
N ALA A 659 4.99 -1.21 8.47
CA ALA A 659 3.80 -2.05 8.59
C ALA A 659 4.07 -3.51 8.15
N VAL A 660 4.80 -3.71 7.05
CA VAL A 660 5.23 -5.03 6.57
C VAL A 660 6.22 -5.66 7.55
N MET A 661 7.19 -4.90 8.06
CA MET A 661 8.10 -5.33 9.13
C MET A 661 7.33 -5.75 10.39
N ALA A 662 6.30 -4.99 10.78
CA ALA A 662 5.42 -5.32 11.91
C ALA A 662 4.56 -6.59 11.68
N SER A 663 4.32 -6.97 10.42
CA SER A 663 3.56 -8.18 10.06
C SER A 663 4.41 -9.44 9.83
N SER A 664 5.73 -9.31 9.65
CA SER A 664 6.56 -10.36 9.04
C SER A 664 7.47 -11.19 9.98
N SER A 665 7.49 -10.94 11.29
CA SER A 665 8.02 -11.94 12.23
C SER A 665 7.42 -11.85 13.64
N PRO A 666 7.17 -12.99 14.32
CA PRO A 666 6.69 -13.00 15.69
C PRO A 666 7.76 -12.49 16.68
N GLU A 667 9.05 -12.61 16.36
CA GLU A 667 10.17 -12.11 17.17
C GLU A 667 10.39 -10.58 17.04
N LEU A 668 10.06 -9.98 15.90
CA LEU A 668 10.08 -8.51 15.74
C LEU A 668 8.74 -7.86 16.06
N GLN A 669 7.64 -8.61 16.14
CA GLN A 669 6.51 -8.14 16.94
C GLN A 669 6.99 -7.94 18.37
N ILE A 670 7.71 -8.90 18.96
CA ILE A 670 8.26 -8.73 20.31
C ILE A 670 9.29 -7.59 20.36
N GLN A 671 10.19 -7.39 19.38
CA GLN A 671 11.16 -6.26 19.42
C GLN A 671 10.60 -4.88 19.03
N ALA A 672 9.67 -4.78 18.08
CA ALA A 672 9.03 -3.53 17.71
C ALA A 672 7.94 -3.16 18.73
N ILE A 673 7.27 -4.17 19.32
CA ILE A 673 6.54 -4.00 20.57
C ILE A 673 7.54 -3.60 21.65
N GLU A 674 8.68 -4.25 21.90
CA GLU A 674 9.67 -3.84 22.95
C GLU A 674 10.25 -2.44 22.75
N ILE A 675 10.44 -1.94 21.53
CA ILE A 675 10.90 -0.55 21.27
C ILE A 675 9.73 0.46 21.41
N ALA A 676 8.50 0.03 21.11
CA ALA A 676 7.27 0.82 21.33
C ALA A 676 6.60 0.58 22.71
N THR A 677 7.12 -0.36 23.50
CA THR A 677 6.66 -0.78 24.84
C THR A 677 7.74 -0.66 25.90
N SER A 678 8.94 -0.28 25.49
CA SER A 678 9.99 0.14 26.39
C SER A 678 9.52 1.40 27.13
N PRO A 679 9.44 1.36 28.47
CA PRO A 679 9.13 2.53 29.28
C PRO A 679 10.23 3.61 29.20
N GLU A 680 11.35 3.35 28.51
CA GLU A 680 12.47 4.27 28.33
C GLU A 680 12.34 5.16 27.07
N ASN A 681 11.35 4.93 26.21
CA ASN A 681 11.15 5.73 24.99
C ASN A 681 10.43 7.06 25.31
N PRO A 682 10.96 8.24 24.90
CA PRO A 682 10.34 9.55 25.17
C PRO A 682 8.92 9.73 24.61
N PHE A 683 8.55 8.95 23.60
CA PHE A 683 7.23 9.01 22.96
C PHE A 683 6.27 7.90 23.44
N PHE A 684 6.73 7.01 24.32
CA PHE A 684 5.96 5.86 24.80
C PHE A 684 4.62 6.27 25.41
N MET A 685 4.65 7.26 26.30
CA MET A 685 3.46 7.78 26.96
C MET A 685 2.41 8.33 25.98
N ARG A 686 2.85 9.07 24.95
CA ARG A 686 1.95 9.62 23.92
C ARG A 686 1.39 8.52 23.02
N HIS A 687 2.22 7.53 22.66
CA HIS A 687 1.78 6.39 21.86
C HIS A 687 0.72 5.57 22.59
N GLN A 688 0.94 5.27 23.88
CA GLN A 688 -0.01 4.51 24.69
C GLN A 688 -1.31 5.28 24.96
N LEU A 689 -1.24 6.60 25.16
CA LEU A 689 -2.45 7.44 25.22
C LEU A 689 -3.25 7.39 23.93
N SER A 690 -2.60 7.50 22.77
CA SER A 690 -3.28 7.41 21.46
C SER A 690 -3.89 6.03 21.24
N LYS A 691 -3.17 4.96 21.61
CA LYS A 691 -3.67 3.59 21.51
C LYS A 691 -4.88 3.36 22.42
N GLY A 692 -4.85 3.92 23.64
CA GLY A 692 -5.98 3.91 24.55
C GLY A 692 -7.18 4.66 23.98
N ASP A 693 -6.97 5.84 23.37
CA ASP A 693 -8.02 6.64 22.74
C ASP A 693 -8.70 5.89 21.58
N ASP A 694 -7.92 5.17 20.75
CA ASP A 694 -8.48 4.33 19.68
C ASP A 694 -9.32 3.17 20.22
N LEU A 695 -8.84 2.48 21.27
CA LEU A 695 -9.59 1.39 21.92
C LEU A 695 -10.86 1.90 22.61
N PHE A 696 -10.80 3.10 23.20
CA PHE A 696 -11.93 3.78 23.81
C PHE A 696 -13.03 4.07 22.78
N VAL A 697 -12.65 4.59 21.61
CA VAL A 697 -13.57 4.83 20.48
C VAL A 697 -14.20 3.53 19.98
N ARG A 698 -13.44 2.42 19.99
CA ARG A 698 -13.93 1.08 19.63
C ARG A 698 -14.81 0.41 20.69
N ARG A 699 -15.01 1.07 21.85
CA ARG A 699 -15.75 0.56 23.03
C ARG A 699 -15.13 -0.67 23.69
N ASP A 700 -13.86 -0.94 23.43
CA ASP A 700 -13.09 -1.96 24.15
C ASP A 700 -12.47 -1.32 25.40
N PHE A 701 -13.34 -1.04 26.38
CA PHE A 701 -12.94 -0.30 27.59
C PHE A 701 -11.93 -1.09 28.45
N GLN A 702 -12.01 -2.42 28.46
CA GLN A 702 -11.10 -3.27 29.22
C GLN A 702 -9.68 -3.22 28.64
N ALA A 703 -9.53 -3.28 27.31
CA ALA A 703 -8.23 -3.12 26.68
C ALA A 703 -7.72 -1.67 26.79
N ALA A 704 -8.61 -0.67 26.66
CA ALA A 704 -8.25 0.75 26.81
C ALA A 704 -7.66 1.06 28.20
N ILE A 705 -8.23 0.50 29.26
CA ILE A 705 -7.72 0.64 30.64
C ILE A 705 -6.28 0.18 30.76
N VAL A 706 -5.91 -0.93 30.11
CA VAL A 706 -4.53 -1.45 30.15
C VAL A 706 -3.57 -0.44 29.53
N SER A 707 -3.87 0.07 28.33
CA SER A 707 -3.01 1.05 27.65
C SER A 707 -2.91 2.38 28.39
N TYR A 708 -4.00 2.88 28.96
CA TYR A 708 -3.97 4.10 29.77
C TYR A 708 -3.21 3.90 31.09
N ARG A 709 -3.32 2.73 31.73
CA ARG A 709 -2.57 2.41 32.94
C ARG A 709 -1.07 2.35 32.66
N GLU A 710 -0.67 1.72 31.56
CA GLU A 710 0.72 1.70 31.09
C GLU A 710 1.25 3.13 30.94
N ALA A 711 0.52 4.01 30.25
CA ALA A 711 0.88 5.42 30.11
C ALA A 711 0.98 6.17 31.45
N ALA A 712 0.10 5.87 32.41
CA ALA A 712 0.07 6.53 33.72
C ALA A 712 1.25 6.13 34.62
N THR A 713 1.76 4.91 34.44
CA THR A 713 2.90 4.37 35.21
C THR A 713 4.28 4.72 34.64
N CYS A 714 4.36 5.43 33.52
CA CYS A 714 5.63 5.83 32.93
C CYS A 714 6.37 6.90 33.76
N THR A 715 7.63 6.62 34.11
CA THR A 715 8.61 7.60 34.60
C THR A 715 9.45 8.10 33.43
N SER A 716 9.42 9.41 33.15
CA SER A 716 10.28 10.02 32.12
C SER A 716 11.74 10.04 32.60
N THR A 717 12.61 9.25 31.97
CA THR A 717 14.06 9.28 32.21
C THR A 717 14.72 10.39 31.39
N ILE A 718 14.39 11.65 31.68
CA ILE A 718 15.28 12.77 31.30
C ILE A 718 16.35 12.86 32.40
N ALA A 719 17.35 11.99 32.34
CA ALA A 719 18.61 12.24 33.05
C ALA A 719 19.39 13.28 32.23
N SER A 720 19.11 14.56 32.47
CA SER A 720 20.04 15.63 32.11
C SER A 720 21.37 15.36 32.82
N SER A 721 22.41 15.06 32.06
CA SER A 721 23.77 14.97 32.55
C SER A 721 24.27 16.35 33.00
N SER A 722 24.01 16.72 34.25
CA SER A 722 24.89 17.56 35.09
C SER A 722 24.20 17.97 36.40
N PHE A 723 24.78 17.53 37.53
CA PHE A 723 24.79 18.16 38.87
C PHE A 723 23.46 18.52 39.58
N GLU A 724 23.27 17.82 40.72
CA GLU A 724 22.65 18.22 42.01
C GLU A 724 21.26 18.91 42.07
N ASP A 725 20.34 18.22 42.75
CA ASP A 725 19.19 18.73 43.53
C ASP A 725 18.11 19.58 42.87
N CYS A 726 17.11 18.91 42.26
CA CYS A 726 15.66 19.01 42.58
C CYS A 726 14.83 18.31 41.48
N SER A 727 14.08 17.28 41.88
CA SER A 727 13.17 16.50 41.04
C SER A 727 11.92 17.30 40.62
N VAL A 728 12.05 18.19 39.64
CA VAL A 728 10.89 18.82 39.00
C VAL A 728 10.62 18.06 37.70
N GLU A 729 9.63 17.17 37.72
CA GLU A 729 9.10 16.56 36.49
C GLU A 729 8.56 17.66 35.56
N ASP A 730 8.75 17.46 34.25
CA ASP A 730 8.27 18.39 33.22
C ASP A 730 6.73 18.62 33.35
N SER A 731 6.29 19.86 33.15
CA SER A 731 4.87 20.23 33.33
C SER A 731 3.97 19.51 32.34
N GLU A 732 4.48 19.20 31.15
CA GLU A 732 3.76 18.52 30.08
C GLU A 732 3.61 17.01 30.34
N THR A 733 4.60 16.36 30.94
CA THR A 733 4.50 14.93 31.31
C THR A 733 3.52 14.74 32.46
N THR A 734 3.54 15.64 33.44
CA THR A 734 2.57 15.69 34.52
C THR A 734 1.14 15.84 33.98
N ARG A 735 0.94 16.74 33.01
CA ARG A 735 -0.35 16.93 32.32
C ARG A 735 -0.82 15.66 31.61
N GLN A 736 0.05 15.00 30.85
CA GLN A 736 -0.26 13.77 30.15
C GLN A 736 -0.57 12.61 31.11
N ARG A 737 0.11 12.55 32.26
CA ARG A 737 -0.15 11.54 33.31
C ARG A 737 -1.52 11.71 33.94
N VAL A 738 -1.87 12.95 34.27
CA VAL A 738 -3.21 13.28 34.79
C VAL A 738 -4.28 12.93 33.77
N ARG A 739 -4.06 13.23 32.47
CA ARG A 739 -4.96 12.81 31.39
C ARG A 739 -5.14 11.29 31.35
N ALA A 740 -4.06 10.51 31.45
CA ALA A 740 -4.13 9.05 31.47
C ALA A 740 -5.01 8.53 32.61
N TYR A 741 -4.82 9.03 33.83
CA TYR A 741 -5.63 8.64 34.98
C TYR A 741 -7.10 9.03 34.86
N VAL A 742 -7.39 10.23 34.34
CA VAL A 742 -8.77 10.66 34.07
C VAL A 742 -9.41 9.76 33.00
N SER A 743 -8.69 9.42 31.92
CA SER A 743 -9.17 8.49 30.89
C SER A 743 -9.44 7.08 31.43
N CYS A 744 -8.59 6.54 32.32
CA CYS A 744 -8.88 5.30 33.04
C CYS A 744 -10.20 5.40 33.82
N ALA A 745 -10.38 6.49 34.57
CA ALA A 745 -11.60 6.69 35.37
C ALA A 745 -12.86 6.77 34.51
N LYS A 746 -12.77 7.37 33.31
CA LYS A 746 -13.87 7.35 32.33
C LYS A 746 -14.25 5.94 31.91
N CYS A 747 -13.26 5.09 31.61
CA CYS A 747 -13.50 3.69 31.23
C CYS A 747 -14.20 2.92 32.35
N PHE A 748 -13.71 3.05 33.59
CA PHE A 748 -14.34 2.41 34.76
C PHE A 748 -15.76 2.93 35.04
N PHE A 749 -16.01 4.22 34.83
CA PHE A 749 -17.33 4.81 34.98
C PHE A 749 -18.35 4.22 33.99
N VAL A 750 -17.93 3.93 32.74
CA VAL A 750 -18.80 3.28 31.75
C VAL A 750 -19.07 1.82 32.08
N LEU A 751 -18.10 1.13 32.67
CA LEU A 751 -18.22 -0.25 33.12
C LEU A 751 -19.02 -0.40 34.44
N ASP A 752 -19.59 0.70 34.96
CA ASP A 752 -20.32 0.77 36.25
C ASP A 752 -19.44 0.44 37.47
N GLU A 753 -18.11 0.49 37.34
CA GLU A 753 -17.14 0.28 38.41
C GLU A 753 -16.75 1.60 39.08
N ILE A 754 -17.73 2.24 39.74
CA ILE A 754 -17.59 3.61 40.26
C ILE A 754 -16.50 3.73 41.34
N GLU A 755 -16.32 2.70 42.17
CA GLU A 755 -15.30 2.68 43.22
C GLU A 755 -13.88 2.69 42.64
N ASN A 756 -13.65 1.92 41.57
CA ASN A 756 -12.38 1.90 40.85
C ASN A 756 -12.11 3.26 40.18
N ALA A 757 -13.11 3.85 39.54
CA ALA A 757 -13.01 5.20 38.99
C ALA A 757 -12.62 6.24 40.06
N TRP A 758 -13.20 6.16 41.26
CA TRP A 758 -12.87 7.06 42.37
C TRP A 758 -11.43 6.92 42.86
N GLN A 759 -10.90 5.68 42.91
CA GLN A 759 -9.51 5.43 43.31
C GLN A 759 -8.52 6.06 42.33
N TYR A 760 -8.68 5.84 41.03
CA TYR A 760 -7.79 6.44 40.01
C TYR A 760 -7.84 7.97 39.99
N LEU A 761 -9.01 8.58 40.22
CA LEU A 761 -9.14 10.03 40.36
C LEU A 761 -8.49 10.57 41.64
N SER A 762 -8.41 9.76 42.70
CA SER A 762 -7.74 10.16 43.94
C SER A 762 -6.22 10.12 43.79
N ILE A 763 -5.71 9.09 43.11
CA ILE A 763 -4.29 9.02 42.71
C ILE A 763 -3.90 10.22 41.86
N ALA A 764 -4.74 10.61 40.89
CA ALA A 764 -4.49 11.78 40.05
C ALA A 764 -4.46 13.11 40.83
N GLN A 765 -5.21 13.20 41.93
CA GLN A 765 -5.27 14.39 42.79
C GLN A 765 -4.02 14.53 43.68
N ASP A 766 -3.38 13.40 44.02
CA ASP A 766 -2.20 13.37 44.89
C ASP A 766 -0.89 13.70 44.14
N ILE A 767 -0.94 13.83 42.80
CA ILE A 767 0.20 14.23 41.97
C ILE A 767 0.58 15.69 42.28
N THR A 768 1.87 15.98 42.43
CA THR A 768 2.37 17.34 42.65
C THR A 768 2.40 18.14 41.34
N ASN A 769 2.17 19.45 41.39
CA ASN A 769 2.18 20.37 40.23
C ASN A 769 1.13 20.09 39.13
N VAL A 770 -0.06 19.58 39.50
CA VAL A 770 -1.17 19.42 38.56
C VAL A 770 -1.64 20.78 38.03
N SER A 771 -1.83 20.88 36.72
CA SER A 771 -2.40 22.08 36.10
C SER A 771 -3.82 22.36 36.61
N VAL A 772 -4.20 23.65 36.71
CA VAL A 772 -5.54 24.07 37.16
C VAL A 772 -6.68 23.43 36.33
N GLU A 773 -6.43 23.20 35.03
CA GLU A 773 -7.36 22.49 34.14
C GLU A 773 -7.50 21.00 34.51
N GLY A 774 -6.39 20.34 34.82
CA GLY A 774 -6.35 18.95 35.28
C GLY A 774 -7.08 18.76 36.61
N GLU A 775 -6.89 19.68 37.57
CA GLU A 775 -7.62 19.65 38.84
C GLU A 775 -9.13 19.80 38.64
N ALA A 776 -9.55 20.72 37.77
CA ALA A 776 -10.96 20.90 37.44
C ALA A 776 -11.57 19.64 36.79
N ALA A 777 -10.82 18.98 35.90
CA ALA A 777 -11.25 17.72 35.28
C ALA A 777 -11.37 16.57 36.28
N ILE A 778 -10.41 16.43 37.21
CA ILE A 778 -10.46 15.42 38.28
C ILE A 778 -11.70 15.63 39.15
N LEU A 779 -11.94 16.87 39.59
CA LEU A 779 -13.08 17.20 40.46
C LEU A 779 -14.42 17.00 39.75
N LEU A 780 -14.51 17.31 38.45
CA LEU A 780 -15.70 17.03 37.63
C LEU A 780 -16.05 15.54 37.65
N TRP A 781 -15.09 14.67 37.33
CA TRP A 781 -15.32 13.23 37.28
C TRP A 781 -15.57 12.64 38.67
N LYS A 782 -14.97 13.17 39.74
CA LYS A 782 -15.33 12.81 41.13
C LYS A 782 -16.78 13.19 41.46
N GLY A 783 -17.23 14.36 41.03
CA GLY A 783 -18.63 14.78 41.14
C GLY A 783 -19.59 13.82 40.42
N LYS A 784 -19.24 13.40 39.19
CA LYS A 784 -20.02 12.39 38.44
C LYS A 784 -20.09 11.05 39.17
N CYS A 785 -18.99 10.56 39.75
CA CYS A 785 -18.99 9.33 40.55
C CYS A 785 -19.94 9.44 41.76
N ARG A 786 -19.89 10.55 42.52
CA ARG A 786 -20.78 10.75 43.68
C ARG A 786 -22.24 10.91 43.29
N ARG A 787 -22.52 11.53 42.14
CA ARG A 787 -23.86 11.59 41.55
C ARG A 787 -24.39 10.19 41.25
N ALA A 788 -23.57 9.33 40.63
CA ALA A 788 -23.94 7.94 40.34
C ALA A 788 -24.23 7.14 41.63
N LEU A 789 -23.49 7.41 42.71
CA LEU A 789 -23.74 6.87 44.06
C LEU A 789 -24.89 7.56 44.83
N LYS A 790 -25.63 8.49 44.20
CA LYS A 790 -26.73 9.29 44.81
C LYS A 790 -26.32 10.15 46.01
N MET A 791 -25.03 10.44 46.16
CA MET A 791 -24.50 11.32 47.19
C MET A 791 -24.49 12.77 46.68
N TYR A 792 -25.69 13.34 46.50
CA TYR A 792 -25.86 14.62 45.80
C TYR A 792 -25.22 15.82 46.51
N ASP A 793 -25.23 15.86 47.85
CA ASP A 793 -24.59 16.95 48.61
C ASP A 793 -23.06 16.97 48.41
N GLU A 794 -22.42 15.81 48.45
CA GLU A 794 -20.97 15.69 48.20
C GLU A 794 -20.64 15.96 46.73
N ALA A 795 -21.45 15.46 45.80
CA ALA A 795 -21.29 15.73 44.38
C ALA A 795 -21.36 17.24 44.09
N PHE A 796 -22.30 17.95 44.70
CA PHE A 796 -22.48 19.39 44.53
C PHE A 796 -21.26 20.17 45.03
N GLN A 797 -20.76 19.87 46.23
CA GLN A 797 -19.56 20.53 46.79
C GLN A 797 -18.31 20.30 45.91
N LEU A 798 -18.15 19.10 45.35
CA LEU A 798 -17.03 18.79 44.45
C LEU A 798 -17.13 19.56 43.13
N LEU A 799 -18.35 19.68 42.58
CA LEU A 799 -18.61 20.41 41.34
C LEU A 799 -18.46 21.93 41.51
N GLU A 800 -18.81 22.50 42.67
CA GLU A 800 -18.54 23.91 42.97
C GLU A 800 -17.03 24.19 42.97
N ARG A 801 -16.24 23.33 43.63
CA ARG A 801 -14.77 23.44 43.62
C ARG A 801 -14.20 23.28 42.21
N ALA A 802 -14.76 22.36 41.41
CA ALA A 802 -14.38 22.18 40.01
C ALA A 802 -14.65 23.47 39.20
N PHE A 803 -15.80 24.11 39.44
CA PHE A 803 -16.21 25.33 38.73
C PHE A 803 -15.32 26.53 39.04
N ASP A 804 -14.89 26.68 40.30
CA ASP A 804 -13.94 27.71 40.70
C ASP A 804 -12.59 27.53 40.00
N ARG A 805 -12.05 26.30 40.00
CA ARG A 805 -10.79 25.97 39.30
C ARG A 805 -10.90 26.17 37.79
N ALA A 806 -12.00 25.72 37.16
CA ALA A 806 -12.25 25.94 35.74
C ALA A 806 -12.42 27.43 35.39
N SER A 807 -12.98 28.24 36.29
CA SER A 807 -13.10 29.69 36.11
C SER A 807 -11.76 30.40 36.16
N VAL A 808 -10.85 29.96 37.04
CA VAL A 808 -9.46 30.44 37.07
C VAL A 808 -8.71 30.05 35.79
N ALA A 809 -8.84 28.80 35.33
CA ALA A 809 -8.22 28.34 34.09
C ALA A 809 -8.75 29.09 32.85
N SER A 810 -10.06 29.29 32.76
CA SER A 810 -10.69 30.05 31.67
C SER A 810 -10.27 31.53 31.66
N ALA A 811 -10.01 32.15 32.80
CA ALA A 811 -9.51 33.52 32.88
C ALA A 811 -8.04 33.62 32.43
N ALA A 812 -7.22 32.62 32.77
CA ALA A 812 -5.82 32.54 32.34
C ALA A 812 -5.69 32.35 30.81
N ALA A 813 -6.54 31.51 30.21
CA ALA A 813 -6.52 31.23 28.76
C ALA A 813 -6.85 32.45 27.88
N VAL A 814 -7.69 33.39 28.36
CA VAL A 814 -8.02 34.62 27.61
C VAL A 814 -6.82 35.57 27.49
N SER A 815 -5.83 35.45 28.37
CA SER A 815 -4.65 36.32 28.41
C SER A 815 -3.49 35.84 27.51
N SER A 816 -3.52 34.59 27.05
CA SER A 816 -2.48 33.98 26.21
C SER A 816 -3.04 33.56 24.85
N ARG A 817 -3.02 34.47 23.87
CA ARG A 817 -3.35 34.15 22.46
C ARG A 817 -2.06 34.02 21.64
N SER A 818 -1.57 32.80 21.49
CA SER A 818 -0.69 32.42 20.38
C SER A 818 -1.28 31.20 19.66
N SER A 819 -1.27 31.25 18.33
CA SER A 819 -1.91 30.31 17.42
C SER A 819 -1.13 29.00 17.28
N ALA A 820 -1.66 27.91 17.81
CA ALA A 820 -1.30 26.57 17.38
C ALA A 820 -2.56 25.68 17.39
N ALA A 821 -2.91 25.15 16.23
CA ALA A 821 -4.01 24.23 16.03
C ALA A 821 -3.60 22.82 16.49
N GLY A 822 -4.44 22.19 17.31
CA GLY A 822 -4.25 20.85 17.86
C GLY A 822 -4.82 20.78 19.28
N VAL A 823 -6.04 20.25 19.42
CA VAL A 823 -6.95 20.43 20.57
C VAL A 823 -6.48 19.71 21.84
N PRO A 824 -6.33 20.43 22.96
CA PRO A 824 -6.92 20.05 24.25
C PRO A 824 -8.21 20.86 24.46
N MET A 825 -9.17 20.29 25.19
CA MET A 825 -10.42 20.97 25.58
C MET A 825 -10.19 22.46 25.85
N THR A 826 -10.86 23.34 25.11
CA THR A 826 -10.87 24.76 25.49
C THR A 826 -11.46 24.86 26.90
N ALA A 827 -10.76 25.49 27.86
CA ALA A 827 -11.19 25.60 29.26
C ALA A 827 -12.65 26.07 29.45
N THR A 828 -13.22 26.72 28.42
CA THR A 828 -14.63 27.09 28.27
C THR A 828 -15.58 25.90 28.21
N VAL A 829 -15.24 24.82 27.49
CA VAL A 829 -16.04 23.59 27.37
C VAL A 829 -16.06 22.83 28.70
N LEU A 830 -14.90 22.71 29.36
CA LEU A 830 -14.80 22.11 30.69
C LEU A 830 -15.69 22.86 31.70
N LYS A 831 -15.63 24.20 31.69
CA LYS A 831 -16.48 25.05 32.55
C LYS A 831 -17.97 24.85 32.27
N ARG A 832 -18.38 24.74 30.99
CA ARG A 832 -19.78 24.47 30.60
C ARG A 832 -20.24 23.09 31.06
N SER A 833 -19.39 22.06 30.91
CA SER A 833 -19.68 20.70 31.36
C SER A 833 -19.87 20.64 32.88
N ILE A 834 -19.00 21.30 33.66
CA ILE A 834 -19.15 21.41 35.12
C ILE A 834 -20.44 22.11 35.49
N LEU A 835 -20.76 23.24 34.82
CA LEU A 835 -21.98 24.01 35.10
C LEU A 835 -23.25 23.19 34.82
N MET A 836 -23.24 22.37 33.77
CA MET A 836 -24.35 21.48 33.45
C MET A 836 -24.54 20.42 34.53
N GLU A 837 -23.46 19.73 34.91
CA GLU A 837 -23.49 18.74 35.98
C GLU A 837 -23.94 19.35 37.31
N LEU A 838 -23.50 20.56 37.62
CA LEU A 838 -23.92 21.30 38.81
C LEU A 838 -25.42 21.58 38.81
N LYS A 839 -26.01 21.96 37.65
CA LYS A 839 -27.46 22.16 37.52
C LYS A 839 -28.23 20.84 37.67
N VAL A 840 -27.73 19.76 37.09
CA VAL A 840 -28.35 18.43 37.17
C VAL A 840 -28.35 17.91 38.60
N VAL A 841 -27.19 17.96 39.28
CA VAL A 841 -27.09 17.57 40.69
C VAL A 841 -27.95 18.48 41.57
N GLY A 842 -28.01 19.79 41.28
CA GLY A 842 -28.91 20.73 41.98
C GLY A 842 -30.39 20.35 41.86
N LEU A 843 -30.85 19.97 40.66
CA LEU A 843 -32.21 19.49 40.43
C LEU A 843 -32.51 18.20 41.18
N LEU A 844 -31.60 17.22 41.11
CA LEU A 844 -31.73 15.94 41.79
C LEU A 844 -31.68 16.09 43.33
N ARG A 845 -30.87 17.02 43.84
CA ARG A 845 -30.76 17.35 45.27
C ARG A 845 -32.04 17.96 45.82
N GLN A 846 -32.70 18.85 45.06
CA GLN A 846 -33.90 19.55 45.53
C GLN A 846 -35.19 18.72 45.38
N GLY A 847 -35.16 17.54 44.75
CA GLY A 847 -36.34 16.69 44.55
C GLY A 847 -37.43 17.31 43.66
N VAL A 848 -37.14 18.43 42.99
CA VAL A 848 -38.12 19.25 42.23
C VAL A 848 -38.75 18.46 41.07
N TYR A 849 -38.03 17.46 40.55
CA TYR A 849 -38.53 16.61 39.46
C TYR A 849 -39.60 15.60 39.92
N ASP A 850 -39.48 15.07 41.13
CA ASP A 850 -40.50 14.17 41.71
C ASP A 850 -41.81 14.96 41.97
N ILE A 851 -41.70 16.25 42.29
CA ILE A 851 -42.83 17.15 42.46
C ILE A 851 -43.48 17.52 41.12
N LEU A 852 -42.71 17.73 40.04
CA LEU A 852 -43.26 18.07 38.71
C LEU A 852 -44.02 16.91 38.06
N LEU A 853 -43.58 15.67 38.26
CA LEU A 853 -44.23 14.47 37.70
C LEU A 853 -45.45 14.03 38.54
N SER A 854 -45.46 14.26 39.86
CA SER A 854 -46.61 13.95 40.71
C SER A 854 -47.81 14.91 40.54
N VAL A 855 -47.61 16.06 39.87
CA VAL A 855 -48.67 17.03 39.58
C VAL A 855 -49.52 16.64 38.36
N GLU A 856 -49.02 15.79 37.46
CA GLU A 856 -49.80 15.38 36.26
C GLU A 856 -50.79 14.23 36.53
N GLU A 857 -50.65 13.46 37.62
CA GLU A 857 -51.56 12.33 37.91
C GLU A 857 -52.73 12.66 38.86
N ASN A 858 -52.71 13.79 39.58
CA ASN A 858 -53.80 14.15 40.50
C ASN A 858 -54.80 15.11 39.86
N GLY A 859 -55.56 14.56 38.92
CA GLY A 859 -56.72 15.18 38.29
C GLY A 859 -58.08 14.76 38.84
N ASP A 860 -58.18 13.99 39.94
CA ASP A 860 -59.46 13.64 40.57
C ASP A 860 -59.35 13.59 42.11
N GLU A 861 -60.18 14.39 42.79
CA GLU A 861 -60.30 14.39 44.25
C GLU A 861 -61.09 13.18 44.79
N ALA A 862 -60.67 12.75 45.99
CA ALA A 862 -61.39 12.01 47.03
C ALA A 862 -61.23 10.47 47.10
N ALA A 863 -60.41 10.01 48.05
CA ALA A 863 -60.87 9.19 49.18
C ALA A 863 -59.78 9.04 50.25
N LEU A 864 -60.11 9.39 51.48
CA LEU A 864 -59.39 9.01 52.70
C LEU A 864 -59.46 7.48 52.85
N ILE A 865 -58.31 6.78 52.92
CA ILE A 865 -58.05 5.62 53.78
C ILE A 865 -56.53 5.41 53.90
N ASP A 866 -56.14 5.08 55.13
CA ASP A 866 -54.84 4.74 55.70
C ASP A 866 -54.07 3.67 54.91
N ASP A 867 -52.90 4.01 54.37
CA ASP A 867 -51.87 3.04 53.92
C ASP A 867 -50.50 3.75 53.73
N ASN A 868 -49.85 4.09 54.84
CA ASN A 868 -48.51 4.71 54.83
C ASN A 868 -47.41 3.80 54.26
N SER A 869 -47.60 2.48 54.21
CA SER A 869 -46.59 1.55 53.69
C SER A 869 -46.59 1.40 52.17
N VAL A 870 -47.71 1.70 51.48
CA VAL A 870 -47.81 1.57 50.01
C VAL A 870 -47.37 2.87 49.31
N ARG A 871 -47.58 4.02 49.94
CA ARG A 871 -47.13 5.33 49.42
C ARG A 871 -45.60 5.45 49.38
N GLU A 872 -44.89 4.94 50.38
CA GLU A 872 -43.42 4.97 50.38
C GLU A 872 -42.82 4.13 49.24
N GLU A 873 -43.40 2.98 48.92
CA GLU A 873 -42.93 2.15 47.79
C GLU A 873 -43.25 2.76 46.41
N GLN A 874 -44.40 3.43 46.27
CA GLN A 874 -44.81 4.12 45.05
C GLN A 874 -44.05 5.44 44.82
N GLU A 875 -43.81 6.24 45.86
CA GLU A 875 -42.97 7.45 45.77
C GLU A 875 -41.50 7.09 45.47
N LEU A 876 -40.98 5.99 46.02
CA LEU A 876 -39.63 5.49 45.73
C LEU A 876 -39.47 4.92 44.31
N ALA A 877 -40.56 4.41 43.72
CA ALA A 877 -40.60 3.93 42.33
C ALA A 877 -40.70 5.11 41.34
N ALA A 878 -41.57 6.08 41.61
CA ALA A 878 -41.71 7.30 40.79
C ALA A 878 -40.41 8.13 40.79
N GLY A 879 -39.74 8.26 41.93
CA GLY A 879 -38.44 8.96 42.01
C GLY A 879 -37.29 8.23 41.29
N LYS A 880 -37.37 6.90 41.13
CA LYS A 880 -36.41 6.13 40.31
C LYS A 880 -36.60 6.41 38.81
N ASP A 881 -37.84 6.57 38.35
CA ASP A 881 -38.15 6.83 36.94
C ASP A 881 -37.89 8.29 36.55
N ALA A 882 -38.15 9.24 37.46
CA ALA A 882 -37.79 10.65 37.27
C ALA A 882 -36.27 10.86 37.16
N SER A 883 -35.49 10.22 38.03
CA SER A 883 -34.02 10.27 38.00
C SER A 883 -33.43 9.66 36.72
N LYS A 884 -34.01 8.56 36.22
CA LYS A 884 -33.62 7.95 34.94
C LYS A 884 -33.94 8.85 33.75
N THR A 885 -35.11 9.48 33.75
CA THR A 885 -35.53 10.38 32.66
C THR A 885 -34.62 11.59 32.56
N LEU A 886 -34.26 12.18 33.71
CA LEU A 886 -33.34 13.31 33.77
C LEU A 886 -31.91 12.92 33.34
N ALA A 887 -31.45 11.72 33.72
CA ALA A 887 -30.18 11.18 33.24
C ALA A 887 -30.18 10.99 31.71
N GLN A 888 -31.25 10.42 31.15
CA GLN A 888 -31.41 10.23 29.70
C GLN A 888 -31.44 11.56 28.94
N MET A 889 -32.14 12.58 29.46
CA MET A 889 -32.14 13.92 28.85
C MET A 889 -30.74 14.55 28.84
N VAL A 890 -29.95 14.30 29.87
CA VAL A 890 -28.58 14.82 29.98
C VAL A 890 -27.63 14.06 29.04
N GLU A 891 -27.81 12.75 28.88
CA GLU A 891 -27.05 11.91 27.93
C GLU A 891 -27.19 12.38 26.48
N VAL A 892 -28.33 12.94 26.08
CA VAL A 892 -28.54 13.51 24.72
C VAL A 892 -27.54 14.64 24.39
N PHE A 893 -27.05 15.35 25.40
CA PHE A 893 -26.07 16.43 25.21
C PHE A 893 -24.62 15.95 25.21
N HIS A 894 -24.38 14.68 25.53
CA HIS A 894 -23.05 14.09 25.56
C HIS A 894 -22.71 13.43 24.24
N CYS A 895 -21.46 13.59 23.80
CA CYS A 895 -20.95 12.90 22.62
C CYS A 895 -20.78 11.41 22.95
N PRO A 896 -21.32 10.48 22.12
CA PRO A 896 -21.13 9.04 22.32
C PRO A 896 -19.67 8.57 22.29
N LEU A 897 -18.79 9.34 21.63
CA LEU A 897 -17.36 9.02 21.49
C LEU A 897 -16.48 9.56 22.63
N SER A 898 -16.75 10.77 23.13
CA SER A 898 -15.93 11.39 24.19
C SER A 898 -16.54 11.28 25.58
N LEU A 899 -17.84 10.97 25.68
CA LEU A 899 -18.65 10.98 26.91
C LEU A 899 -18.65 12.32 27.63
N GLU A 900 -18.43 13.38 26.87
CA GLU A 900 -18.35 14.76 27.34
C GLU A 900 -19.40 15.60 26.62
N LEU A 901 -19.68 16.76 27.22
CA LEU A 901 -20.61 17.73 26.65
C LEU A 901 -20.12 18.18 25.26
N MET A 902 -20.99 18.09 24.25
CA MET A 902 -20.68 18.57 22.91
C MET A 902 -20.55 20.10 22.86
N ASP A 903 -19.56 20.63 22.14
CA ASP A 903 -19.42 22.07 21.85
C ASP A 903 -19.84 22.38 20.41
N ASP A 904 -19.54 21.48 19.46
CA ASP A 904 -20.04 21.55 18.09
C ASP A 904 -20.75 20.24 17.68
N PRO A 905 -22.03 20.07 18.06
CA PRO A 905 -22.78 18.87 17.73
C PRO A 905 -23.01 18.76 16.22
N VAL A 906 -22.57 17.65 15.62
CA VAL A 906 -22.78 17.29 14.21
C VAL A 906 -23.56 15.99 14.10
N THR A 907 -24.55 15.97 13.24
CA THR A 907 -25.45 14.83 13.03
C THR A 907 -25.08 14.09 11.76
N THR A 908 -25.01 12.76 11.85
CA THR A 908 -24.81 11.85 10.73
C THR A 908 -26.15 11.60 10.00
N PRO A 909 -26.14 11.12 8.74
CA PRO A 909 -27.38 10.78 8.02
C PRO A 909 -28.28 9.79 8.77
N ASP A 910 -27.69 8.95 9.62
CA ASP A 910 -28.39 7.97 10.45
C ASP A 910 -29.05 8.58 11.70
N GLY A 911 -28.88 9.88 11.92
CA GLY A 911 -29.52 10.62 13.01
C GLY A 911 -28.73 10.67 14.32
N ASN A 912 -27.54 10.05 14.39
CA ASN A 912 -26.68 10.14 15.57
C ASN A 912 -25.93 11.47 15.60
N THR A 913 -25.76 12.05 16.79
CA THR A 913 -25.05 13.32 16.96
C THR A 913 -23.76 13.13 17.74
N TYR A 914 -22.66 13.68 17.22
CA TYR A 914 -21.31 13.57 17.77
C TYR A 914 -20.68 14.95 17.92
N GLU A 915 -19.59 15.02 18.67
CA GLU A 915 -18.68 16.16 18.62
C GLU A 915 -17.92 16.17 17.29
N ARG A 916 -17.89 17.32 16.60
CA ARG A 916 -17.24 17.46 15.28
C ARG A 916 -15.81 16.92 15.25
N SER A 917 -14.98 17.35 16.20
CA SER A 917 -13.57 16.99 16.23
C SER A 917 -13.38 15.47 16.36
N MET A 918 -14.20 14.82 17.18
CA MET A 918 -14.12 13.38 17.45
C MET A 918 -14.57 12.54 16.26
N ILE A 919 -15.66 12.92 15.58
CA ILE A 919 -16.14 12.16 14.41
C ILE A 919 -15.25 12.38 13.19
N GLU A 920 -14.69 13.58 12.99
CA GLU A 920 -13.74 13.83 11.91
C GLU A 920 -12.45 13.02 12.10
N GLN A 921 -11.92 12.96 13.34
CA GLN A 921 -10.77 12.12 13.67
C GLN A 921 -11.09 10.62 13.48
N HIS A 922 -12.29 10.17 13.86
CA HIS A 922 -12.71 8.79 13.64
C HIS A 922 -12.69 8.43 12.14
N LEU A 923 -13.23 9.31 11.29
CA LEU A 923 -13.26 9.10 9.83
C LEU A 923 -11.86 9.05 9.20
N GLU A 924 -10.91 9.80 9.75
CA GLU A 924 -9.52 9.84 9.29
C GLU A 924 -8.71 8.61 9.75
N VAL A 925 -8.94 8.12 10.97
CA VAL A 925 -8.12 7.06 11.60
C VAL A 925 -8.71 5.67 11.41
N ASN A 926 -10.02 5.52 11.64
CA ASN A 926 -10.69 4.21 11.68
C ASN A 926 -11.36 3.84 10.35
N GLY A 927 -11.63 4.83 9.49
CA GLY A 927 -12.23 4.65 8.17
C GLY A 927 -13.56 5.37 8.01
N CYS A 928 -14.06 5.44 6.78
CA CYS A 928 -15.24 6.20 6.40
C CYS A 928 -16.56 5.51 6.78
N PHE A 929 -16.81 5.30 8.07
CA PHE A 929 -18.06 4.73 8.59
C PHE A 929 -18.52 5.40 9.90
N ASP A 930 -19.80 5.25 10.25
CA ASP A 930 -20.41 5.76 11.49
C ASP A 930 -20.04 4.84 12.68
N PRO A 931 -19.53 5.36 13.81
CA PRO A 931 -19.09 4.55 14.94
C PRO A 931 -20.19 3.74 15.64
N LEU A 932 -21.45 4.19 15.59
CA LEU A 932 -22.56 3.51 16.27
C LEU A 932 -23.28 2.55 15.32
N THR A 933 -23.56 2.97 14.09
CA THR A 933 -24.36 2.18 13.13
C THR A 933 -23.51 1.35 12.17
N ARG A 934 -22.22 1.66 12.06
CA ARG A 934 -21.27 1.09 11.07
C ARG A 934 -21.68 1.35 9.61
N ALA A 935 -22.60 2.26 9.36
CA ALA A 935 -22.99 2.67 8.01
C ALA A 935 -21.86 3.48 7.34
N PRO A 936 -21.71 3.45 6.01
CA PRO A 936 -20.68 4.23 5.33
C PRO A 936 -20.94 5.74 5.51
N LEU A 937 -19.94 6.45 6.01
CA LEU A 937 -20.02 7.85 6.39
C LEU A 937 -18.82 8.62 5.85
N VAL A 938 -19.06 9.74 5.17
CA VAL A 938 -17.99 10.61 4.62
C VAL A 938 -18.05 11.98 5.29
N LYS A 939 -16.89 12.65 5.44
CA LYS A 939 -16.78 13.98 6.09
C LYS A 939 -17.75 15.03 5.54
N SER A 940 -18.10 14.97 4.25
CA SER A 940 -19.06 15.88 3.60
C SER A 940 -20.51 15.66 4.02
N GLN A 941 -20.85 14.52 4.62
CA GLN A 941 -22.19 14.15 5.06
C GLN A 941 -22.49 14.57 6.52
N LEU A 942 -21.51 15.18 7.21
CA LEU A 942 -21.67 15.65 8.59
C LEU A 942 -22.38 17.01 8.62
N HIS A 943 -23.60 17.04 9.15
CA HIS A 943 -24.42 18.26 9.20
C HIS A 943 -24.37 18.88 10.61
N THR A 944 -24.18 20.19 10.72
CA THR A 944 -24.21 20.87 12.04
C THR A 944 -25.61 20.84 12.65
N ASN A 945 -25.74 20.34 13.88
CA ASN A 945 -26.99 20.34 14.62
C ASN A 945 -27.19 21.67 15.35
N ARG A 946 -27.66 22.67 14.61
CA ARG A 946 -27.90 24.02 15.14
C ARG A 946 -28.97 24.05 16.23
N ALA A 947 -29.98 23.19 16.15
CA ALA A 947 -31.07 23.13 17.11
C ALA A 947 -30.57 22.63 18.48
N LEU A 948 -29.80 21.54 18.50
CA LEU A 948 -29.19 21.02 19.73
C LEU A 948 -28.21 22.03 20.32
N LYS A 949 -27.40 22.68 19.49
CA LYS A 949 -26.47 23.75 19.92
C LYS A 949 -27.20 24.92 20.58
N GLN A 950 -28.28 25.42 19.98
CA GLN A 950 -29.10 26.50 20.55
C GLN A 950 -29.80 26.09 21.85
N LEU A 951 -30.27 24.85 21.94
CA LEU A 951 -30.87 24.31 23.17
C LEU A 951 -29.85 24.25 24.31
N MET A 952 -28.64 23.76 24.03
CA MET A 952 -27.53 23.72 24.98
C MET A 952 -27.13 25.12 25.42
N GLU A 953 -27.00 26.07 24.49
CA GLU A 953 -26.71 27.48 24.80
C GLU A 953 -27.79 28.11 25.66
N THR A 954 -29.07 27.85 25.37
CA THR A 954 -30.20 28.35 26.18
C THR A 954 -30.14 27.79 27.60
N LEU A 955 -30.00 26.46 27.74
CA LEU A 955 -29.86 25.78 29.04
C LEU A 955 -28.66 26.28 29.86
N LEU A 956 -27.55 26.62 29.21
CA LEU A 956 -26.35 27.12 29.87
C LEU A 956 -26.44 28.63 30.18
N SER A 957 -27.05 29.43 29.31
CA SER A 957 -27.18 30.89 29.42
C SER A 957 -28.25 31.35 30.41
N ASP A 958 -29.31 30.57 30.60
CA ASP A 958 -30.43 31.03 31.41
C ASP A 958 -30.08 30.97 32.90
N HIS A 959 -29.79 32.16 33.42
CA HIS A 959 -29.79 32.50 34.84
C HIS A 959 -31.17 32.22 35.49
N ARG A 960 -32.21 32.01 34.67
CA ARG A 960 -33.59 31.73 35.08
C ARG A 960 -33.81 30.34 35.64
N LEU A 961 -33.14 29.29 35.16
CA LEU A 961 -33.26 27.95 35.77
C LEU A 961 -32.66 27.95 37.19
N GLY A 962 -31.51 28.62 37.37
CA GLY A 962 -30.93 28.85 38.70
C GLY A 962 -31.78 29.74 39.61
N ARG A 963 -32.54 30.71 39.04
CA ARG A 963 -33.53 31.48 39.80
C ARG A 963 -34.83 30.71 40.08
N LEU A 964 -35.26 29.81 39.19
CA LEU A 964 -36.39 28.91 39.40
C LEU A 964 -36.08 27.93 40.55
N LEU A 965 -34.86 27.40 40.57
CA LEU A 965 -34.35 26.55 41.65
C LEU A 965 -34.08 27.29 42.96
N ALA A 966 -33.74 28.59 42.89
CA ALA A 966 -33.66 29.46 44.07
C ALA A 966 -35.03 29.98 44.53
N SER A 967 -36.06 30.02 43.67
CA SER A 967 -37.43 30.36 44.05
C SER A 967 -38.22 29.17 44.61
N CYS A 968 -37.75 27.95 44.41
CA CYS A 968 -38.27 26.74 45.05
C CYS A 968 -37.67 26.51 46.45
N SER A 969 -36.85 27.44 46.98
CA SER A 969 -36.28 27.38 48.33
C SER A 969 -36.99 28.29 49.34
N THR A 970 -38.26 28.63 49.13
CA THR A 970 -39.12 29.28 50.13
C THR A 970 -40.38 28.50 50.37
#